data_AF-A0A1W0X5T1-F1
#
_entry.id   AF-A0A1W0X5T1-F1
#
_cell.length_a   1.000
_cell.length_b   1.000
_cell.length_c   1.000
_cell.angle_alpha   90.00
_cell.angle_beta   90.00
_cell.angle_gamma   90.00
#
_symmetry.space_group_name_H-M   'P 1'
#
loop_
_entity.id
_entity.type
_entity.pdbx_description
1 polymer ?
#
loop_
_entity_poly.entity_id
_entity_poly.type
_entity_poly.pdbx_seq_one_letter_code
_entity_poly.pdbx_strand_id
1 'polypeptide(L)'
;MAEDDAEEMRNLRRQFQKNVGSGQRRGRDAGSDDDDGEPSRQEEQPSSSTAASPYKFGSTLSTPAPSSSKKDADDDEETDAMAQIMGFAGFASGNRKSRTFDIDTLISDNKKNALNSRKKPDSDDSDDDAPVPRTKPKPATTVTRGPSGPTLPPPDSGTESDIGPPLPPSFNQAGTSSGGPTNLSADLMDSDSDFSDTEDAPDDTSSDWKIPCAYDLSFEHGDKAVTALAIDAAGARFATGSVDYDVKLWDFGGMQANLNAFRTCQPCGTHAINNLSFSNGGEQILVISGSAQAKIIDREGFNVQECPKGFQFIRDMTHTKGHIAMLTSGAFSPKVKGDYATSSCDESLRLWSVDDKECHKHCLKAKTAKGRLTVPTTCAYSKDGKYILAGCQDGSIQMWDTTKNNFVAPAKIIRDAHKNDITSVCFSYDSKMICSRGMDDTVKLWDLAMLKKPVFVGDGLASLFPQTDCLFSPNDKLIVTGTAVKKGEGKSKLVMYDRATWQLVKEIPVADSSVIRTAWHPKLNQIFATTADGSIKVFFDPSMSHNGALLCRTSKKRRAKQADAVSSDYIITPYALPLFKEEKQRSSHAQFERNRKDPVKSHKPEIPMNGPGAGGRVTNAGGTLSSYLVRKLGYATKRIDADTNPREALLRHAKEAAENPYWVSPAYAQTQPKTIFQNPDAGEESGESANKRPKL
;
A
#
# COMPACT_ATOMS: atom_id res chain seq x y z
N MET A 1 -0.85 -59.87 -45.22
CA MET A 1 -0.54 -59.02 -44.05
C MET A 1 -0.81 -57.54 -44.30
N ALA A 2 -0.22 -56.86 -45.29
CA ALA A 2 -0.55 -55.43 -45.52
C ALA A 2 -1.87 -55.19 -46.28
N GLU A 3 -2.36 -56.16 -47.06
CA GLU A 3 -3.64 -56.05 -47.77
C GLU A 3 -4.84 -56.49 -46.92
N ASP A 4 -4.64 -57.49 -46.05
CA ASP A 4 -5.67 -58.00 -45.13
C ASP A 4 -6.08 -56.93 -44.09
N ASP A 5 -5.10 -56.20 -43.54
CA ASP A 5 -5.34 -55.11 -42.56
C ASP A 5 -6.10 -53.93 -43.18
N ALA A 6 -5.92 -53.69 -44.49
CA ALA A 6 -6.62 -52.63 -45.22
C ALA A 6 -8.08 -53.00 -45.52
N GLU A 7 -8.36 -54.28 -45.70
CA GLU A 7 -9.71 -54.81 -45.91
C GLU A 7 -10.51 -54.85 -44.60
N GLU A 8 -9.86 -55.18 -43.49
CA GLU A 8 -10.45 -55.16 -42.15
C GLU A 8 -10.84 -53.74 -41.72
N MET A 9 -10.00 -52.75 -42.01
CA MET A 9 -10.29 -51.33 -41.76
C MET A 9 -11.40 -50.76 -42.65
N ARG A 10 -11.61 -51.30 -43.86
CA ARG A 10 -12.76 -50.93 -44.71
C ARG A 10 -14.06 -51.54 -44.18
N ASN A 11 -14.02 -52.75 -43.65
CA ASN A 11 -15.19 -53.42 -43.07
C ASN A 11 -15.64 -52.77 -41.75
N LEU A 12 -14.69 -52.36 -40.90
CA LEU A 12 -14.96 -51.58 -39.69
C LEU A 12 -15.61 -50.22 -40.01
N ARG A 13 -15.18 -49.56 -41.09
CA ARG A 13 -15.77 -48.30 -41.55
C ARG A 13 -17.21 -48.45 -42.07
N ARG A 14 -17.53 -49.59 -42.70
CA ARG A 14 -18.89 -49.93 -43.15
C ARG A 14 -19.82 -50.29 -41.99
N GLN A 15 -19.32 -50.94 -40.94
CA GLN A 15 -20.10 -51.19 -39.71
C GLN A 15 -20.41 -49.90 -38.95
N PHE A 16 -19.46 -48.96 -38.87
CA PHE A 16 -19.68 -47.68 -38.20
C PHE A 16 -20.71 -46.79 -38.91
N GLN A 17 -20.78 -46.83 -40.25
CA GLN A 17 -21.79 -46.08 -41.01
C GLN A 17 -23.20 -46.66 -40.93
N LYS A 18 -23.36 -47.95 -40.63
CA LYS A 18 -24.68 -48.57 -40.42
C LYS A 18 -25.30 -48.25 -39.05
N ASN A 19 -24.48 -47.99 -38.03
CA ASN A 19 -24.96 -47.73 -36.65
C ASN A 19 -25.31 -46.26 -36.35
N VAL A 20 -25.05 -45.33 -37.28
CA VAL A 20 -25.34 -43.89 -37.10
C VAL A 20 -26.65 -43.46 -37.79
N GLY A 21 -27.32 -44.39 -38.48
CA GLY A 21 -28.49 -44.13 -39.32
C GLY A 21 -29.82 -44.63 -38.77
N SER A 22 -30.15 -44.46 -37.49
CA SER A 22 -31.54 -44.63 -37.03
C SER A 22 -31.79 -43.98 -35.66
N GLY A 23 -32.19 -42.71 -35.68
CA GLY A 23 -32.64 -41.98 -34.50
C GLY A 23 -33.78 -41.04 -34.86
N GLN A 24 -34.95 -41.60 -35.21
CA GLN A 24 -36.17 -40.84 -35.49
C GLN A 24 -37.20 -41.04 -34.37
N ARG A 25 -37.87 -39.93 -34.04
CA ARG A 25 -38.79 -39.68 -32.92
C ARG A 25 -40.09 -40.51 -32.93
N ARG A 26 -40.75 -40.50 -31.75
CA ARG A 26 -42.14 -40.87 -31.37
C ARG A 26 -42.23 -42.29 -30.80
N GLY A 27 -43.05 -42.64 -29.80
CA GLY A 27 -44.17 -42.01 -29.10
C GLY A 27 -44.64 -43.00 -28.00
N ARG A 28 -45.67 -42.63 -27.24
CA ARG A 28 -46.17 -43.26 -26.01
C ARG A 28 -46.81 -44.66 -26.18
N ASP A 29 -47.13 -45.23 -25.01
CA ASP A 29 -48.12 -46.29 -24.69
C ASP A 29 -47.60 -47.74 -24.73
N ALA A 30 -48.15 -48.73 -24.02
CA ALA A 30 -48.70 -48.94 -22.67
C ALA A 30 -49.02 -50.46 -22.61
N GLY A 31 -48.78 -51.12 -21.47
CA GLY A 31 -49.20 -52.52 -21.17
C GLY A 31 -48.42 -53.62 -21.89
N SER A 32 -48.34 -54.87 -21.43
CA SER A 32 -48.83 -55.61 -20.26
C SER A 32 -48.31 -57.06 -20.44
N ASP A 33 -48.12 -57.80 -19.33
CA ASP A 33 -48.20 -59.27 -19.19
C ASP A 33 -47.21 -60.15 -20.00
N ASP A 34 -46.73 -61.33 -19.62
CA ASP A 34 -46.70 -62.16 -18.41
C ASP A 34 -45.77 -63.36 -18.77
N ASP A 35 -45.25 -64.01 -17.73
CA ASP A 35 -44.92 -65.45 -17.62
C ASP A 35 -43.83 -66.17 -18.45
N ASP A 36 -42.91 -66.74 -17.63
CA ASP A 36 -42.50 -68.15 -17.53
C ASP A 36 -41.63 -68.85 -18.58
N GLY A 37 -40.58 -69.50 -18.05
CA GLY A 37 -40.14 -70.81 -18.55
C GLY A 37 -38.63 -71.03 -18.71
N GLU A 38 -37.90 -71.23 -17.60
CA GLU A 38 -36.76 -72.17 -17.60
C GLU A 38 -37.27 -73.61 -17.86
N PRO A 39 -36.48 -74.60 -18.37
CA PRO A 39 -35.23 -75.02 -17.72
C PRO A 39 -34.12 -75.72 -18.56
N SER A 40 -32.92 -75.70 -17.96
CA SER A 40 -31.86 -76.72 -17.82
C SER A 40 -31.42 -77.70 -18.94
N ARG A 41 -30.08 -77.79 -19.12
CA ARG A 41 -29.26 -79.03 -19.25
C ARG A 41 -27.75 -78.69 -19.22
N GLN A 42 -27.04 -79.01 -18.12
CA GLN A 42 -26.09 -80.15 -17.94
C GLN A 42 -24.92 -80.15 -18.96
N GLU A 43 -23.74 -79.68 -18.55
CA GLU A 43 -22.62 -80.44 -17.94
C GLU A 43 -21.72 -81.13 -18.99
N GLU A 44 -20.47 -80.68 -19.11
CA GLU A 44 -19.26 -81.53 -19.17
C GLU A 44 -17.97 -80.68 -19.07
N GLN A 45 -17.10 -81.08 -18.14
CA GLN A 45 -15.67 -80.72 -17.95
C GLN A 45 -14.89 -82.06 -18.03
N PRO A 46 -13.52 -82.17 -18.07
CA PRO A 46 -12.49 -81.21 -17.61
C PRO A 46 -11.13 -81.20 -18.37
N SER A 47 -10.16 -80.46 -17.78
CA SER A 47 -8.68 -80.52 -17.87
C SER A 47 -8.02 -79.61 -18.92
N SER A 48 -6.94 -78.86 -18.68
CA SER A 48 -5.89 -78.88 -17.65
C SER A 48 -5.14 -77.52 -17.57
N SER A 49 -4.57 -77.22 -16.38
CA SER A 49 -3.39 -76.37 -16.03
C SER A 49 -3.09 -75.11 -16.88
N THR A 50 -2.94 -73.90 -16.35
CA THR A 50 -1.91 -73.47 -15.37
C THR A 50 -2.20 -72.02 -14.92
N ALA A 51 -1.73 -71.67 -13.73
CA ALA A 51 -1.99 -70.48 -12.91
C ALA A 51 -1.89 -69.08 -13.58
N ALA A 52 -2.79 -68.18 -13.16
CA ALA A 52 -2.64 -66.73 -13.26
C ALA A 52 -3.25 -66.02 -12.03
N SER A 53 -2.48 -65.12 -11.42
CA SER A 53 -2.98 -63.97 -10.64
C SER A 53 -2.99 -62.76 -11.59
N PRO A 54 -3.97 -61.85 -11.51
CA PRO A 54 -3.72 -60.62 -10.74
C PRO A 54 -4.96 -59.94 -10.12
N TYR A 55 -4.72 -59.17 -9.07
CA TYR A 55 -5.63 -58.14 -8.55
C TYR A 55 -5.66 -56.92 -9.49
N LYS A 56 -6.86 -56.46 -9.85
CA LYS A 56 -7.13 -55.09 -10.33
C LYS A 56 -8.43 -54.57 -9.72
N PHE A 57 -8.32 -53.40 -9.10
CA PHE A 57 -9.38 -52.67 -8.41
C PHE A 57 -10.03 -51.69 -9.39
N GLY A 58 -11.37 -51.60 -9.37
CA GLY A 58 -12.16 -50.66 -10.16
C GLY A 58 -13.49 -50.33 -9.47
N SER A 59 -13.60 -49.07 -9.07
CA SER A 59 -14.77 -48.24 -8.72
C SER A 59 -16.21 -48.77 -8.96
N THR A 60 -17.11 -48.63 -7.97
CA THR A 60 -18.10 -47.52 -7.82
C THR A 60 -19.24 -47.87 -6.83
N LEU A 61 -19.66 -46.84 -6.07
CA LEU A 61 -20.93 -46.58 -5.37
C LEU A 61 -21.87 -47.72 -4.93
N SER A 62 -22.18 -47.75 -3.62
CA SER A 62 -23.55 -47.56 -3.10
C SER A 62 -23.56 -47.46 -1.56
N THR A 63 -24.40 -46.56 -1.04
CA THR A 63 -24.65 -46.31 0.38
C THR A 63 -25.57 -47.38 0.98
N PRO A 64 -25.41 -47.73 2.27
CA PRO A 64 -26.57 -48.10 3.08
C PRO A 64 -26.64 -47.40 4.45
N ALA A 65 -27.88 -47.38 4.97
CA ALA A 65 -28.40 -46.68 6.13
C ALA A 65 -27.85 -47.17 7.50
N PRO A 66 -27.98 -46.37 8.58
CA PRO A 66 -27.54 -46.75 9.92
C PRO A 66 -28.60 -47.58 10.67
N SER A 67 -28.15 -48.67 11.29
CA SER A 67 -28.92 -49.50 12.21
C SER A 67 -28.87 -48.95 13.63
N SER A 68 -30.00 -49.05 14.32
CA SER A 68 -30.24 -48.70 15.71
C SER A 68 -29.76 -49.80 16.67
N SER A 69 -29.10 -49.44 17.78
CA SER A 69 -28.96 -50.30 18.95
C SER A 69 -29.42 -49.56 20.22
N LYS A 70 -30.49 -50.08 20.84
CA LYS A 70 -30.95 -49.77 22.19
C LYS A 70 -29.92 -50.20 23.23
N LYS A 71 -29.79 -49.45 24.33
CA LYS A 71 -29.40 -49.94 25.68
C LYS A 71 -29.80 -48.90 26.74
N ASP A 72 -30.81 -49.30 27.52
CA ASP A 72 -31.06 -49.21 28.98
C ASP A 72 -30.67 -47.94 29.77
N ALA A 73 -31.60 -47.46 30.59
CA ALA A 73 -31.71 -46.07 31.06
C ALA A 73 -31.76 -45.89 32.59
N ASP A 74 -31.17 -46.80 33.39
CA ASP A 74 -31.38 -46.79 34.84
C ASP A 74 -30.12 -46.51 35.70
N ASP A 75 -28.96 -46.14 35.11
CA ASP A 75 -27.70 -45.90 35.85
C ASP A 75 -27.23 -44.42 35.90
N ASP A 76 -27.98 -43.47 35.33
CA ASP A 76 -27.51 -42.08 35.13
C ASP A 76 -27.91 -41.09 36.25
N GLU A 77 -28.79 -41.46 37.19
CA GLU A 77 -29.27 -40.49 38.20
C GLU A 77 -28.32 -40.31 39.41
N GLU A 78 -27.52 -41.32 39.76
CA GLU A 78 -26.61 -41.22 40.92
C GLU A 78 -25.28 -40.54 40.59
N THR A 79 -24.86 -40.53 39.31
CA THR A 79 -23.60 -39.89 38.87
C THR A 79 -23.74 -38.39 38.64
N ASP A 80 -24.94 -37.90 38.27
CA ASP A 80 -25.22 -36.48 38.05
C ASP A 80 -25.43 -35.69 39.36
N ALA A 81 -25.94 -36.35 40.41
CA ALA A 81 -26.11 -35.74 41.74
C ALA A 81 -24.76 -35.42 42.40
N MET A 82 -23.73 -36.23 42.17
CA MET A 82 -22.40 -36.04 42.78
C MET A 82 -21.53 -35.01 42.03
N ALA A 83 -21.81 -34.78 40.74
CA ALA A 83 -21.15 -33.77 39.92
C ALA A 83 -21.64 -32.33 40.21
N GLN A 84 -22.91 -32.15 40.61
CA GLN A 84 -23.46 -30.85 41.02
C GLN A 84 -22.89 -30.34 42.35
N ILE A 85 -22.53 -31.23 43.27
CA ILE A 85 -22.02 -30.86 44.60
C ILE A 85 -20.57 -30.36 44.54
N MET A 86 -19.79 -30.74 43.52
CA MET A 86 -18.35 -30.46 43.43
C MET A 86 -17.95 -29.41 42.38
N GLY A 87 -18.89 -28.72 41.74
CA GLY A 87 -18.63 -27.48 40.99
C GLY A 87 -17.79 -27.60 39.70
N PHE A 88 -17.71 -28.78 39.09
CA PHE A 88 -16.99 -29.02 37.82
C PHE A 88 -17.91 -29.08 36.60
N ALA A 89 -18.71 -28.04 36.35
CA ALA A 89 -19.51 -27.95 35.12
C ALA A 89 -18.84 -27.02 34.10
N GLY A 90 -17.90 -27.54 33.31
CA GLY A 90 -17.30 -26.71 32.24
C GLY A 90 -16.49 -27.41 31.16
N PHE A 91 -15.99 -28.63 31.37
CA PHE A 91 -14.94 -29.13 30.47
C PHE A 91 -14.92 -30.64 30.22
N ALA A 92 -16.08 -31.31 30.15
CA ALA A 92 -16.13 -32.65 29.53
C ALA A 92 -17.57 -33.08 29.23
N SER A 93 -18.01 -32.96 27.98
CA SER A 93 -18.93 -33.92 27.36
C SER A 93 -18.99 -33.62 25.86
N GLY A 94 -18.47 -34.55 25.07
CA GLY A 94 -18.47 -34.51 23.62
C GLY A 94 -19.87 -34.80 23.07
N ASN A 95 -20.72 -33.78 22.99
CA ASN A 95 -21.84 -33.73 22.05
C ASN A 95 -22.41 -32.32 21.98
N ARG A 96 -21.82 -31.46 21.14
CA ARG A 96 -22.48 -30.22 20.69
C ARG A 96 -22.51 -30.21 19.16
N LYS A 97 -23.72 -30.29 18.60
CA LYS A 97 -24.01 -29.86 17.24
C LYS A 97 -23.54 -28.40 17.11
N SER A 98 -22.85 -28.08 16.01
CA SER A 98 -22.35 -26.74 15.69
C SER A 98 -23.47 -25.72 15.81
N ARG A 99 -23.21 -24.60 16.51
CA ARG A 99 -24.14 -23.47 16.59
C ARG A 99 -24.28 -22.89 15.18
N THR A 100 -25.45 -23.02 14.58
CA THR A 100 -25.82 -22.28 13.38
C THR A 100 -25.99 -20.81 13.77
N PHE A 101 -25.17 -19.94 13.19
CA PHE A 101 -25.33 -18.50 13.32
C PHE A 101 -26.41 -18.04 12.33
N ASP A 102 -27.47 -17.44 12.85
CA ASP A 102 -28.48 -16.79 12.02
C ASP A 102 -27.94 -15.40 11.60
N ILE A 103 -27.39 -15.36 10.39
CA ILE A 103 -26.64 -14.22 9.83
C ILE A 103 -27.54 -12.97 9.77
N ASP A 104 -28.85 -13.14 9.59
CA ASP A 104 -29.79 -12.02 9.47
C ASP A 104 -30.03 -11.31 10.81
N THR A 105 -29.97 -12.06 11.92
CA THR A 105 -30.05 -11.48 13.28
C THR A 105 -28.78 -10.69 13.62
N LEU A 106 -27.61 -11.21 13.22
CA LEU A 106 -26.31 -10.57 13.42
C LEU A 106 -26.16 -9.28 12.59
N ILE A 107 -26.67 -9.26 11.37
CA ILE A 107 -26.69 -8.06 10.52
C ILE A 107 -27.66 -7.02 11.10
N SER A 108 -28.82 -7.45 11.61
CA SER A 108 -29.80 -6.57 12.23
C SER A 108 -29.28 -5.91 13.50
N ASP A 109 -28.55 -6.65 14.33
CA ASP A 109 -27.96 -6.13 15.57
C ASP A 109 -26.75 -5.22 15.30
N ASN A 110 -25.93 -5.53 14.28
CA ASN A 110 -24.89 -4.61 13.83
C ASN A 110 -25.48 -3.30 13.26
N LYS A 111 -26.60 -3.38 12.54
CA LYS A 111 -27.29 -2.19 12.02
C LYS A 111 -27.89 -1.33 13.14
N LYS A 112 -28.42 -1.95 14.20
CA LYS A 112 -28.89 -1.24 15.41
C LYS A 112 -27.73 -0.59 16.18
N ASN A 113 -26.60 -1.29 16.34
CA ASN A 113 -25.42 -0.73 17.02
C ASN A 113 -24.78 0.43 16.23
N ALA A 114 -24.75 0.35 14.89
CA ALA A 114 -24.29 1.45 14.05
C ALA A 114 -25.21 2.68 14.07
N LEU A 115 -26.52 2.49 14.30
CA LEU A 115 -27.47 3.59 14.48
C LEU A 115 -27.35 4.23 15.87
N ASN A 116 -27.00 3.44 16.89
CA ASN A 116 -26.77 3.94 18.25
C ASN A 116 -25.43 4.67 18.39
N SER A 117 -24.39 4.30 17.63
CA SER A 117 -23.14 5.07 17.60
C SER A 117 -23.28 6.41 16.87
N ARG A 118 -24.22 6.51 15.92
CA ARG A 118 -24.53 7.74 15.17
C ARG A 118 -25.32 8.79 15.96
N LYS A 119 -25.82 8.45 17.15
CA LYS A 119 -26.66 9.31 18.01
C LYS A 119 -25.94 9.95 19.20
N LYS A 120 -24.62 9.79 19.32
CA LYS A 120 -23.83 10.59 20.28
C LYS A 120 -23.24 11.82 19.57
N PRO A 121 -23.69 13.04 19.90
CA PRO A 121 -22.89 14.22 19.62
C PRO A 121 -21.79 14.35 20.69
N ASP A 122 -20.59 14.70 20.24
CA ASP A 122 -19.44 15.04 21.09
C ASP A 122 -19.76 16.27 21.95
N SER A 123 -19.68 16.11 23.27
CA SER A 123 -19.48 17.20 24.22
C SER A 123 -18.96 16.60 25.52
N ASP A 124 -17.71 16.93 25.87
CA ASP A 124 -17.27 17.25 27.24
C ASP A 124 -15.79 17.67 27.18
N ASP A 125 -15.56 18.98 27.06
CA ASP A 125 -14.51 19.67 27.82
C ASP A 125 -14.82 21.18 27.91
N SER A 126 -14.63 21.71 29.13
CA SER A 126 -14.60 23.10 29.61
C SER A 126 -15.90 23.82 30.03
N ASP A 127 -15.78 24.35 31.25
CA ASP A 127 -16.72 25.09 32.09
C ASP A 127 -17.04 26.53 31.60
N ASP A 128 -18.10 27.05 32.23
CA ASP A 128 -18.46 28.45 32.52
C ASP A 128 -19.51 29.20 31.66
N ASP A 129 -20.58 29.51 32.40
CA ASP A 129 -21.47 30.68 32.38
C ASP A 129 -22.75 30.74 31.53
N ALA A 130 -23.80 31.23 32.20
CA ALA A 130 -25.22 31.16 31.84
C ALA A 130 -25.71 32.44 31.07
N PRO A 131 -27.02 32.63 30.76
CA PRO A 131 -27.53 32.55 29.38
C PRO A 131 -28.33 33.80 28.88
N VAL A 132 -29.07 33.61 27.78
CA VAL A 132 -30.25 34.34 27.22
C VAL A 132 -29.99 35.40 26.09
N PRO A 133 -30.97 35.72 25.20
CA PRO A 133 -31.21 35.07 23.90
C PRO A 133 -31.17 36.06 22.70
N ARG A 134 -31.01 35.56 21.46
CA ARG A 134 -31.33 36.36 20.26
C ARG A 134 -32.20 35.63 19.25
N THR A 135 -33.25 36.33 18.88
CA THR A 135 -34.33 35.97 17.97
C THR A 135 -33.94 36.19 16.50
N LYS A 136 -34.63 35.43 15.62
CA LYS A 136 -34.50 35.34 14.16
C LYS A 136 -34.63 36.68 13.42
N PRO A 137 -34.10 36.79 12.18
CA PRO A 137 -34.67 37.68 11.18
C PRO A 137 -35.25 36.94 9.96
N LYS A 138 -36.29 37.57 9.39
CA LYS A 138 -36.87 37.35 8.04
C LYS A 138 -36.52 38.57 7.15
N PRO A 139 -36.64 38.46 5.82
CA PRO A 139 -36.02 39.38 4.85
C PRO A 139 -36.97 40.45 4.28
N ALA A 140 -36.41 41.55 3.76
CA ALA A 140 -37.08 42.53 2.88
C ALA A 140 -36.01 43.40 2.17
N THR A 141 -35.91 43.45 0.83
CA THR A 141 -36.65 44.23 -0.19
C THR A 141 -35.94 45.52 -0.63
N THR A 142 -35.77 45.63 -1.94
CA THR A 142 -35.18 46.68 -2.79
C THR A 142 -35.96 48.00 -2.81
N VAL A 143 -35.31 49.17 -2.78
CA VAL A 143 -35.80 50.43 -3.37
C VAL A 143 -34.64 51.30 -3.90
N THR A 144 -34.95 52.04 -4.96
CA THR A 144 -34.19 52.75 -5.99
C THR A 144 -33.87 54.24 -5.72
N ARG A 145 -32.74 54.69 -6.32
CA ARG A 145 -32.44 55.95 -7.07
C ARG A 145 -32.61 57.36 -6.44
N GLY A 146 -31.55 58.17 -6.66
CA GLY A 146 -31.60 59.65 -6.76
C GLY A 146 -30.19 60.28 -6.92
N PRO A 147 -29.88 61.10 -7.96
CA PRO A 147 -28.51 61.49 -8.34
C PRO A 147 -28.15 62.98 -8.11
N SER A 148 -26.84 63.29 -8.07
CA SER A 148 -26.29 64.64 -8.30
C SER A 148 -24.84 64.55 -8.78
N GLY A 149 -24.57 65.01 -10.00
CA GLY A 149 -23.20 65.28 -10.52
C GLY A 149 -22.65 66.62 -10.00
N PRO A 150 -21.50 67.15 -10.50
CA PRO A 150 -21.26 67.25 -11.95
C PRO A 150 -19.80 67.10 -12.46
N THR A 151 -19.70 66.59 -13.70
CA THR A 151 -18.81 66.93 -14.86
C THR A 151 -17.29 67.18 -14.73
N LEU A 152 -16.54 66.41 -15.53
CA LEU A 152 -15.32 66.79 -16.25
C LEU A 152 -15.58 66.76 -17.77
N PRO A 153 -14.88 67.57 -18.61
CA PRO A 153 -15.13 67.64 -20.04
C PRO A 153 -14.32 66.59 -20.84
N PRO A 154 -14.77 66.18 -22.05
CA PRO A 154 -14.04 65.28 -22.95
C PRO A 154 -13.69 65.99 -24.30
N PRO A 155 -13.47 65.27 -25.42
CA PRO A 155 -12.17 65.01 -26.05
C PRO A 155 -12.04 65.68 -27.44
N ASP A 156 -10.91 65.53 -28.15
CA ASP A 156 -11.00 65.47 -29.60
C ASP A 156 -9.87 64.70 -30.31
N SER A 157 -10.30 64.18 -31.45
CA SER A 157 -9.75 63.30 -32.46
C SER A 157 -8.72 63.96 -33.41
N GLY A 158 -7.86 63.14 -34.02
CA GLY A 158 -6.99 63.58 -35.12
C GLY A 158 -5.96 62.54 -35.57
N THR A 159 -6.33 61.77 -36.59
CA THR A 159 -5.52 61.18 -37.68
C THR A 159 -3.99 61.35 -37.64
N GLU A 160 -3.21 60.27 -37.81
CA GLU A 160 -2.49 59.92 -39.05
C GLU A 160 -1.53 58.72 -38.85
N SER A 161 -1.23 58.08 -39.97
CA SER A 161 -0.37 56.93 -40.21
C SER A 161 1.07 57.07 -39.67
N ASP A 162 1.67 55.97 -39.20
CA ASP A 162 2.78 55.34 -39.95
C ASP A 162 3.43 54.15 -39.22
N ILE A 163 3.93 53.24 -40.05
CA ILE A 163 4.56 51.96 -39.77
C ILE A 163 6.00 52.18 -39.27
N GLY A 164 6.43 51.47 -38.22
CA GLY A 164 7.82 51.43 -37.74
C GLY A 164 8.15 50.17 -36.90
N PRO A 165 9.17 49.35 -37.26
CA PRO A 165 9.51 48.08 -36.62
C PRO A 165 10.82 48.19 -35.76
N PRO A 166 11.51 47.09 -35.33
CA PRO A 166 11.57 46.65 -33.92
C PRO A 166 12.98 46.64 -33.27
N LEU A 167 13.02 46.16 -32.01
CA LEU A 167 14.12 45.96 -31.06
C LEU A 167 15.44 45.32 -31.59
N PRO A 168 16.61 45.61 -30.99
CA PRO A 168 17.85 44.85 -31.20
C PRO A 168 18.23 43.90 -30.03
N PRO A 169 18.99 42.81 -30.32
CA PRO A 169 19.44 41.80 -29.35
C PRO A 169 20.95 41.88 -28.98
N SER A 170 21.25 41.50 -27.73
CA SER A 170 22.49 40.92 -27.16
C SER A 170 23.88 41.20 -27.79
N PHE A 171 24.79 41.79 -26.99
CA PHE A 171 26.24 41.63 -27.19
C PHE A 171 27.00 41.51 -25.84
N ASN A 172 27.92 40.54 -25.83
CA ASN A 172 28.81 40.10 -24.75
C ASN A 172 30.03 41.04 -24.59
N GLN A 173 30.55 41.18 -23.37
CA GLN A 173 31.98 41.20 -22.95
C GLN A 173 32.07 41.82 -21.54
N ALA A 174 32.47 41.09 -20.49
CA ALA A 174 33.82 40.65 -20.12
C ALA A 174 34.62 41.71 -19.34
N GLY A 175 35.04 41.33 -18.13
CA GLY A 175 36.07 41.98 -17.30
C GLY A 175 35.55 43.15 -16.46
N THR A 176 35.89 43.32 -15.19
CA THR A 176 36.98 42.75 -14.38
C THR A 176 36.77 43.30 -12.96
N SER A 177 37.05 42.46 -11.94
CA SER A 177 37.70 42.75 -10.63
C SER A 177 37.22 43.97 -9.80
N SER A 178 37.05 43.94 -8.48
CA SER A 178 37.72 43.16 -7.43
C SER A 178 37.17 43.59 -6.06
N GLY A 179 37.18 42.64 -5.11
CA GLY A 179 37.32 42.76 -3.64
C GLY A 179 36.72 43.98 -2.94
N GLY A 180 35.70 43.83 -2.09
CA GLY A 180 35.72 43.12 -0.79
C GLY A 180 36.01 44.14 0.33
N PRO A 181 35.88 43.83 1.64
CA PRO A 181 35.06 42.84 2.34
C PRO A 181 34.12 43.53 3.39
N THR A 182 33.25 42.78 4.06
CA THR A 182 33.03 42.87 5.52
C THR A 182 31.96 41.85 5.96
N ASN A 183 32.36 41.02 6.92
CA ASN A 183 31.51 40.11 7.68
C ASN A 183 30.51 40.89 8.54
N LEU A 184 29.34 40.29 8.81
CA LEU A 184 28.56 40.29 10.06
C LEU A 184 27.32 39.42 9.77
N SER A 185 27.36 38.13 10.13
CA SER A 185 26.82 37.53 11.37
C SER A 185 25.30 37.40 11.38
N ALA A 186 24.90 36.18 11.71
CA ALA A 186 23.54 35.70 11.89
C ALA A 186 22.70 36.58 12.81
N ASP A 187 21.41 36.67 12.50
CA ASP A 187 20.36 36.72 13.52
C ASP A 187 19.11 36.01 13.02
N LEU A 188 18.75 34.98 13.79
CA LEU A 188 17.44 34.36 13.85
C LEU A 188 16.51 35.35 14.53
N MET A 189 15.45 35.79 13.86
CA MET A 189 14.26 36.29 14.53
C MET A 189 13.02 35.76 13.84
N ASP A 190 12.34 34.95 14.63
CA ASP A 190 10.94 34.56 14.60
C ASP A 190 10.02 35.75 14.29
N SER A 191 9.03 35.54 13.42
CA SER A 191 7.89 36.45 13.30
C SER A 191 6.70 35.67 12.75
N ASP A 192 5.94 35.09 13.68
CA ASP A 192 4.50 34.90 13.54
C ASP A 192 3.84 36.24 13.14
N SER A 193 3.08 36.24 12.05
CA SER A 193 1.88 37.09 11.91
C SER A 193 1.04 36.66 10.70
N ASP A 194 -0.12 36.12 11.05
CA ASP A 194 -1.43 36.31 10.42
C ASP A 194 -1.58 36.10 8.90
N PHE A 195 -2.07 34.90 8.60
CA PHE A 195 -2.87 34.61 7.41
C PHE A 195 -4.06 35.58 7.32
N SER A 196 -3.93 36.61 6.48
CA SER A 196 -5.09 37.35 5.98
C SER A 196 -5.72 36.57 4.82
N ASP A 197 -6.85 35.97 5.13
CA ASP A 197 -7.84 35.41 4.21
C ASP A 197 -8.10 36.40 3.07
N THR A 198 -7.57 36.09 1.88
CA THR A 198 -7.85 36.88 0.68
C THR A 198 -8.92 36.13 -0.08
N GLU A 199 -10.10 36.73 -0.08
CA GLU A 199 -11.34 36.18 -0.62
C GLU A 199 -11.19 35.63 -2.04
N ASP A 200 -11.88 34.50 -2.22
CA ASP A 200 -12.14 33.77 -3.45
C ASP A 200 -12.38 34.68 -4.66
N ALA A 201 -11.41 34.67 -5.58
CA ALA A 201 -11.69 34.94 -6.98
C ALA A 201 -12.55 33.79 -7.54
N PRO A 202 -13.56 34.08 -8.38
CA PRO A 202 -14.46 33.04 -8.87
C PRO A 202 -13.69 32.00 -9.67
N ASP A 203 -13.78 30.77 -9.19
CA ASP A 203 -13.30 29.53 -9.77
C ASP A 203 -13.52 29.52 -11.29
N ASP A 204 -12.41 29.62 -12.03
CA ASP A 204 -12.39 29.50 -13.48
C ASP A 204 -12.87 28.08 -13.81
N THR A 205 -14.04 28.00 -14.44
CA THR A 205 -14.75 26.76 -14.79
C THR A 205 -14.04 25.97 -15.90
N SER A 206 -12.81 25.52 -15.65
CA SER A 206 -12.20 24.34 -16.28
C SER A 206 -11.35 23.63 -15.25
N SER A 207 -11.90 22.54 -14.67
CA SER A 207 -11.09 21.55 -13.98
C SER A 207 -10.23 20.79 -15.00
N ASP A 208 -9.24 21.48 -15.54
CA ASP A 208 -8.28 20.94 -16.49
C ASP A 208 -7.47 19.85 -15.76
N TRP A 209 -7.66 18.61 -16.20
CA TRP A 209 -6.88 17.47 -15.74
C TRP A 209 -5.39 17.74 -16.00
N LYS A 210 -4.66 18.10 -14.93
CA LYS A 210 -3.24 18.47 -15.03
C LYS A 210 -2.36 17.23 -15.23
N ILE A 211 -1.29 17.39 -16.00
CA ILE A 211 -0.29 16.35 -16.20
C ILE A 211 0.49 16.15 -14.89
N PRO A 212 0.62 14.91 -14.38
CA PRO A 212 1.30 14.65 -13.11
C PRO A 212 2.81 14.76 -13.30
N CYS A 213 3.37 15.94 -13.02
CA CYS A 213 4.81 16.23 -13.14
C CYS A 213 5.35 17.04 -11.93
N ALA A 214 4.52 17.31 -10.93
CA ALA A 214 4.90 18.19 -9.81
C ALA A 214 5.99 17.57 -8.93
N TYR A 215 5.91 16.25 -8.69
CA TYR A 215 6.87 15.52 -7.86
C TYR A 215 7.25 14.19 -8.50
N ASP A 216 8.47 13.73 -8.24
CA ASP A 216 8.97 12.42 -8.61
C ASP A 216 9.35 11.58 -7.39
N LEU A 217 9.14 10.26 -7.50
CA LEU A 217 9.65 9.24 -6.59
C LEU A 217 10.45 8.22 -7.38
N SER A 218 11.65 7.88 -6.89
CA SER A 218 12.52 6.88 -7.50
C SER A 218 12.55 5.60 -6.67
N PHE A 219 12.33 4.46 -7.32
CA PHE A 219 12.43 3.12 -6.75
C PHE A 219 13.60 2.39 -7.38
N GLU A 220 14.34 1.63 -6.58
CA GLU A 220 15.48 0.86 -7.03
C GLU A 220 15.11 -0.62 -7.16
N HIS A 221 15.00 -1.12 -8.40
CA HIS A 221 14.78 -2.54 -8.64
C HIS A 221 16.09 -3.32 -8.57
N GLY A 222 17.19 -2.78 -9.07
CA GLY A 222 18.49 -3.43 -9.15
C GLY A 222 19.38 -2.66 -10.12
N ASP A 223 20.43 -3.30 -10.62
CA ASP A 223 21.42 -2.63 -11.46
C ASP A 223 21.16 -2.80 -12.96
N LYS A 224 20.29 -3.74 -13.36
CA LYS A 224 19.97 -3.97 -14.79
C LYS A 224 18.59 -3.42 -15.15
N ALA A 225 18.39 -3.36 -16.46
CA ALA A 225 17.21 -2.81 -17.10
C ALA A 225 15.90 -3.44 -16.63
N VAL A 226 14.95 -2.58 -16.24
CA VAL A 226 13.57 -2.99 -15.94
C VAL A 226 12.76 -3.01 -17.23
N THR A 227 12.53 -4.22 -17.74
CA THR A 227 11.88 -4.53 -19.02
C THR A 227 10.36 -4.60 -18.93
N ALA A 228 9.80 -4.87 -17.75
CA ALA A 228 8.37 -5.05 -17.56
C ALA A 228 7.84 -4.23 -16.39
N LEU A 229 6.65 -3.68 -16.57
CA LEU A 229 5.92 -2.90 -15.57
C LEU A 229 4.43 -3.21 -15.68
N ALA A 230 3.77 -3.41 -14.55
CA ALA A 230 2.32 -3.52 -14.48
C ALA A 230 1.82 -2.80 -13.22
N ILE A 231 0.62 -2.23 -13.29
CA ILE A 231 -0.02 -1.53 -12.16
C ILE A 231 -1.37 -2.19 -11.87
N ASP A 232 -1.72 -2.32 -10.60
CA ASP A 232 -3.03 -2.79 -10.16
C ASP A 232 -4.13 -1.78 -10.55
N ALA A 233 -5.34 -2.25 -10.81
CA ALA A 233 -6.49 -1.41 -11.17
C ALA A 233 -6.95 -0.46 -10.03
N ALA A 234 -6.56 -0.76 -8.79
CA ALA A 234 -6.75 0.12 -7.64
C ALA A 234 -5.59 1.12 -7.44
N GLY A 235 -4.42 0.87 -8.03
CA GLY A 235 -3.24 1.72 -7.90
C GLY A 235 -2.55 1.66 -6.53
N ALA A 236 -2.86 0.64 -5.70
CA ALA A 236 -2.21 0.42 -4.42
C ALA A 236 -0.92 -0.40 -4.53
N ARG A 237 -0.82 -1.25 -5.56
CA ARG A 237 0.33 -2.11 -5.82
C ARG A 237 0.77 -1.98 -7.27
N PHE A 238 2.05 -2.23 -7.51
CA PHE A 238 2.59 -2.38 -8.84
C PHE A 238 3.69 -3.45 -8.85
N ALA A 239 3.94 -4.02 -10.02
CA ALA A 239 4.91 -5.09 -10.22
C ALA A 239 5.90 -4.69 -11.29
N THR A 240 7.15 -5.05 -11.09
CA THR A 240 8.26 -4.74 -12.00
C THR A 240 9.06 -5.99 -12.27
N GLY A 241 9.48 -6.17 -13.51
CA GLY A 241 10.33 -7.29 -13.93
C GLY A 241 11.58 -6.75 -14.60
N SER A 242 12.73 -7.32 -14.23
CA SER A 242 14.04 -6.97 -14.79
C SER A 242 14.59 -8.09 -15.67
N VAL A 243 15.62 -7.73 -16.43
CA VAL A 243 16.57 -8.67 -17.05
C VAL A 243 17.30 -9.52 -15.99
N ASP A 244 17.31 -9.10 -14.72
CA ASP A 244 17.82 -9.87 -13.57
C ASP A 244 17.01 -11.13 -13.23
N TYR A 245 15.94 -11.43 -13.97
CA TYR A 245 15.02 -12.57 -13.74
C TYR A 245 14.10 -12.38 -12.52
N ASP A 246 14.35 -11.35 -11.72
CA ASP A 246 13.54 -10.96 -10.58
C ASP A 246 12.25 -10.25 -11.01
N VAL A 247 11.16 -10.62 -10.33
CA VAL A 247 9.92 -9.86 -10.26
C VAL A 247 9.84 -9.27 -8.85
N LYS A 248 9.83 -7.94 -8.76
CA LYS A 248 9.61 -7.21 -7.51
C LYS A 248 8.19 -6.70 -7.44
N LEU A 249 7.55 -6.95 -6.31
CA LEU A 249 6.21 -6.50 -5.98
C LEU A 249 6.31 -5.34 -4.98
N TRP A 250 5.63 -4.26 -5.33
CA TRP A 250 5.63 -3.01 -4.59
C TRP A 250 4.23 -2.73 -4.05
N ASP A 251 4.15 -2.32 -2.78
CA ASP A 251 2.91 -1.96 -2.11
C ASP A 251 3.06 -0.57 -1.51
N PHE A 252 2.31 0.41 -2.00
CA PHE A 252 2.41 1.79 -1.53
C PHE A 252 1.94 1.95 -0.08
N GLY A 253 0.99 1.12 0.39
CA GLY A 253 0.45 1.19 1.75
C GLY A 253 1.35 0.52 2.79
N GLY A 254 2.04 -0.55 2.39
CA GLY A 254 2.98 -1.27 3.26
C GLY A 254 4.39 -0.65 3.30
N MET A 255 4.73 0.17 2.31
CA MET A 255 6.09 0.69 2.15
C MET A 255 6.33 1.95 2.98
N GLN A 256 7.47 1.97 3.67
CA GLN A 256 7.95 3.13 4.41
C GLN A 256 8.69 4.10 3.48
N ALA A 257 9.17 5.22 4.02
CA ALA A 257 10.05 6.15 3.30
C ALA A 257 11.37 5.54 2.77
N ASN A 258 11.69 4.27 3.09
CA ASN A 258 12.85 3.56 2.54
C ASN A 258 12.59 2.96 1.14
N LEU A 259 11.36 3.05 0.62
CA LEU A 259 10.97 2.63 -0.73
C LEU A 259 11.42 1.21 -1.15
N ASN A 260 11.43 0.25 -0.21
CA ASN A 260 11.82 -1.12 -0.47
C ASN A 260 10.67 -1.97 -1.01
N ALA A 261 10.99 -2.91 -1.91
CA ALA A 261 10.02 -3.89 -2.39
C ALA A 261 9.49 -4.72 -1.22
N PHE A 262 8.18 -4.99 -1.22
CA PHE A 262 7.57 -5.84 -0.21
C PHE A 262 8.00 -7.31 -0.40
N ARG A 263 8.16 -7.73 -1.66
CA ARG A 263 8.59 -9.08 -2.01
C ARG A 263 9.35 -9.10 -3.33
N THR A 264 10.37 -9.94 -3.39
CA THR A 264 11.09 -10.30 -4.62
C THR A 264 10.87 -11.80 -4.87
N CYS A 265 10.53 -12.18 -6.10
CA CYS A 265 10.39 -13.58 -6.49
C CYS A 265 10.97 -13.83 -7.90
N GLN A 266 11.39 -15.07 -8.15
CA GLN A 266 11.93 -15.54 -9.43
C GLN A 266 11.03 -16.65 -10.00
N PRO A 267 9.84 -16.32 -10.54
CA PRO A 267 8.87 -17.33 -10.96
C PRO A 267 9.38 -18.22 -12.11
N CYS A 268 10.22 -17.66 -12.98
CA CYS A 268 10.76 -18.33 -14.16
C CYS A 268 12.26 -18.67 -14.04
N GLY A 269 12.83 -18.61 -12.83
CA GLY A 269 14.23 -18.97 -12.56
C GLY A 269 15.22 -18.11 -13.35
N THR A 270 15.71 -18.62 -14.49
CA THR A 270 16.82 -18.06 -15.27
C THR A 270 16.38 -17.24 -16.49
N HIS A 271 15.08 -17.10 -16.74
CA HIS A 271 14.56 -16.40 -17.92
C HIS A 271 14.26 -14.93 -17.64
N ALA A 272 14.76 -14.03 -18.49
CA ALA A 272 14.46 -12.60 -18.44
C ALA A 272 12.96 -12.35 -18.55
N ILE A 273 12.44 -11.40 -17.77
CA ILE A 273 11.03 -11.04 -17.80
C ILE A 273 10.81 -10.07 -18.96
N ASN A 274 9.91 -10.38 -19.88
CA ASN A 274 9.62 -9.56 -21.06
C ASN A 274 8.36 -8.70 -20.87
N ASN A 275 7.36 -9.23 -20.16
CA ASN A 275 6.11 -8.51 -19.91
C ASN A 275 5.44 -8.96 -18.60
N LEU A 276 4.68 -8.04 -18.00
CA LEU A 276 3.86 -8.25 -16.81
C LEU A 276 2.49 -7.64 -17.07
N SER A 277 1.41 -8.31 -16.65
CA SER A 277 0.05 -7.74 -16.71
C SER A 277 -0.71 -8.13 -15.45
N PHE A 278 -1.37 -7.17 -14.81
CA PHE A 278 -2.34 -7.45 -13.75
C PHE A 278 -3.66 -7.93 -14.36
N SER A 279 -4.35 -8.80 -13.64
CA SER A 279 -5.76 -9.09 -13.89
C SER A 279 -6.62 -7.88 -13.53
N ASN A 280 -7.80 -7.76 -14.12
CA ASN A 280 -8.68 -6.62 -13.86
C ASN A 280 -9.13 -6.53 -12.39
N GLY A 281 -9.19 -7.68 -11.70
CA GLY A 281 -9.46 -7.76 -10.27
C GLY A 281 -8.22 -7.57 -9.39
N GLY A 282 -7.02 -7.39 -9.97
CA GLY A 282 -5.75 -7.23 -9.27
C GLY A 282 -5.22 -8.48 -8.57
N GLU A 283 -5.99 -9.57 -8.51
CA GLU A 283 -5.66 -10.83 -7.81
C GLU A 283 -4.47 -11.56 -8.41
N GLN A 284 -4.31 -11.48 -9.72
CA GLN A 284 -3.35 -12.31 -10.45
C GLN A 284 -2.45 -11.43 -11.30
N ILE A 285 -1.21 -11.85 -11.44
CA ILE A 285 -0.21 -11.21 -12.28
C ILE A 285 0.26 -12.26 -13.28
N LEU A 286 0.10 -11.94 -14.56
CA LEU A 286 0.63 -12.73 -15.65
C LEU A 286 2.09 -12.35 -15.84
N VAL A 287 2.97 -13.34 -15.67
CA VAL A 287 4.42 -13.19 -15.83
C VAL A 287 4.84 -13.86 -17.12
N ILE A 288 5.44 -13.04 -17.98
CA ILE A 288 5.89 -13.45 -19.30
C ILE A 288 7.38 -13.25 -19.36
N SER A 289 8.08 -14.36 -19.53
CA SER A 289 9.53 -14.39 -19.60
C SER A 289 9.98 -14.95 -20.95
N GLY A 290 11.30 -15.03 -21.14
CA GLY A 290 11.90 -15.77 -22.25
C GLY A 290 11.62 -17.30 -22.23
N SER A 291 10.83 -17.81 -21.28
CA SER A 291 10.33 -19.18 -21.31
C SER A 291 9.21 -19.34 -22.34
N ALA A 292 8.98 -20.58 -22.80
CA ALA A 292 7.81 -20.92 -23.59
C ALA A 292 6.53 -21.06 -22.75
N GLN A 293 6.65 -21.08 -21.42
CA GLN A 293 5.53 -21.25 -20.51
C GLN A 293 5.24 -19.93 -19.81
N ALA A 294 4.01 -19.44 -19.95
CA ALA A 294 3.55 -18.29 -19.18
C ALA A 294 3.18 -18.75 -17.77
N LYS A 295 3.54 -17.96 -16.76
CA LYS A 295 3.21 -18.25 -15.36
C LYS A 295 2.28 -17.17 -14.82
N ILE A 296 1.33 -17.58 -14.01
CA ILE A 296 0.45 -16.68 -13.28
C ILE A 296 0.81 -16.77 -11.82
N ILE A 297 1.15 -15.62 -11.25
CA ILE A 297 1.42 -15.48 -9.82
C ILE A 297 0.25 -14.77 -9.15
N ASP A 298 0.06 -15.05 -7.87
CA ASP A 298 -0.87 -14.34 -7.00
C ASP A 298 -0.29 -12.97 -6.58
N ARG A 299 -1.10 -12.14 -5.93
CA ARG A 299 -0.68 -10.85 -5.33
C ARG A 299 0.50 -10.97 -4.38
N GLU A 300 0.68 -12.15 -3.79
CA GLU A 300 1.73 -12.47 -2.82
C GLU A 300 2.94 -13.17 -3.46
N GLY A 301 2.97 -13.29 -4.79
CA GLY A 301 4.10 -13.85 -5.55
C GLY A 301 4.19 -15.37 -5.57
N PHE A 302 3.15 -16.09 -5.15
CA PHE A 302 3.06 -17.55 -5.29
C PHE A 302 2.55 -17.93 -6.68
N ASN A 303 3.10 -18.99 -7.28
CA ASN A 303 2.65 -19.49 -8.57
C ASN A 303 1.27 -20.16 -8.44
N VAL A 304 0.27 -19.65 -9.15
CA VAL A 304 -1.11 -20.18 -9.21
C VAL A 304 -1.26 -21.18 -10.36
N GLN A 305 -0.68 -20.84 -11.51
CA GLN A 305 -0.78 -21.62 -12.73
C GLN A 305 0.48 -21.47 -13.57
N GLU A 306 0.85 -22.57 -14.23
CA GLU A 306 1.89 -22.62 -15.24
C GLU A 306 1.27 -23.19 -16.52
N CYS A 307 1.46 -22.49 -17.64
CA CYS A 307 0.97 -22.95 -18.93
C CYS A 307 1.74 -24.21 -19.38
N PRO A 308 1.08 -25.14 -20.08
CA PRO A 308 1.73 -26.32 -20.61
C PRO A 308 2.71 -25.92 -21.71
N LYS A 309 3.84 -26.62 -21.80
CA LYS A 309 4.79 -26.45 -22.90
C LYS A 309 4.28 -27.18 -24.14
N GLY A 310 4.43 -26.58 -25.30
CA GLY A 310 4.14 -27.22 -26.59
C GLY A 310 5.16 -28.27 -26.98
N PHE A 311 4.73 -29.28 -27.73
CA PHE A 311 5.64 -30.21 -28.38
C PHE A 311 6.36 -29.52 -29.54
N GLN A 312 7.67 -29.35 -29.39
CA GLN A 312 8.50 -28.58 -30.34
C GLN A 312 8.63 -29.17 -31.75
N PHE A 313 8.31 -30.45 -31.94
CA PHE A 313 8.49 -31.14 -33.21
C PHE A 313 7.25 -31.09 -34.12
N ILE A 314 6.13 -30.60 -33.60
CA ILE A 314 4.90 -30.45 -34.39
C ILE A 314 5.00 -29.15 -35.19
N ARG A 315 4.82 -29.24 -36.51
CA ARG A 315 4.84 -28.06 -37.40
C ARG A 315 3.56 -27.23 -37.33
N ASP A 316 2.43 -27.87 -37.12
CA ASP A 316 1.15 -27.17 -37.07
C ASP A 316 0.83 -26.70 -35.65
N MET A 317 0.92 -25.38 -35.44
CA MET A 317 0.75 -24.78 -34.11
C MET A 317 -0.64 -25.00 -33.49
N THR A 318 -1.68 -25.26 -34.27
CA THR A 318 -3.03 -25.54 -33.73
C THR A 318 -3.08 -26.85 -32.95
N HIS A 319 -2.24 -27.82 -33.30
CA HIS A 319 -2.21 -29.14 -32.67
C HIS A 319 -1.31 -29.18 -31.42
N THR A 320 -0.61 -28.08 -31.13
CA THR A 320 0.27 -27.99 -29.96
C THR A 320 -0.48 -27.44 -28.77
N LYS A 321 -0.42 -28.10 -27.61
CA LYS A 321 -1.15 -27.65 -26.41
C LYS A 321 -0.71 -26.27 -25.90
N GLY A 322 0.58 -25.96 -25.98
CA GLY A 322 1.12 -24.67 -25.60
C GLY A 322 2.24 -24.17 -26.49
N HIS A 323 2.86 -23.06 -26.10
CA HIS A 323 3.90 -22.43 -26.91
C HIS A 323 5.16 -23.28 -26.97
N ILE A 324 5.85 -23.17 -28.11
CA ILE A 324 7.08 -23.92 -28.38
C ILE A 324 8.31 -23.06 -28.11
N ALA A 325 8.23 -21.77 -28.43
CA ALA A 325 9.33 -20.83 -28.35
C ALA A 325 9.09 -19.78 -27.25
N MET A 326 10.07 -18.90 -27.04
CA MET A 326 10.03 -17.83 -26.04
C MET A 326 8.80 -16.93 -26.20
N LEU A 327 8.26 -16.45 -25.08
CA LEU A 327 7.14 -15.51 -25.08
C LEU A 327 7.64 -14.07 -25.20
N THR A 328 6.91 -13.27 -25.97
CA THR A 328 7.23 -11.86 -26.22
C THR A 328 6.39 -10.93 -25.36
N SER A 329 5.07 -11.15 -25.32
CA SER A 329 4.11 -10.28 -24.67
C SER A 329 2.85 -11.04 -24.27
N GLY A 330 1.98 -10.38 -23.50
CA GLY A 330 0.70 -10.93 -23.08
C GLY A 330 -0.04 -9.99 -22.15
N ALA A 331 -1.35 -10.14 -22.17
CA ALA A 331 -2.29 -9.23 -21.55
C ALA A 331 -3.52 -9.99 -21.07
N PHE A 332 -4.03 -9.60 -19.90
CA PHE A 332 -5.35 -10.07 -19.46
C PHE A 332 -6.46 -9.42 -20.27
N SER A 333 -7.56 -10.16 -20.44
CA SER A 333 -8.81 -9.62 -20.95
C SER A 333 -9.40 -8.64 -19.93
N PRO A 334 -9.86 -7.45 -20.36
CA PRO A 334 -10.44 -6.47 -19.43
C PRO A 334 -11.85 -6.85 -18.98
N LYS A 335 -12.57 -7.66 -19.76
CA LYS A 335 -13.98 -8.00 -19.48
C LYS A 335 -14.16 -9.39 -18.88
N VAL A 336 -13.48 -10.38 -19.44
CA VAL A 336 -13.64 -11.77 -19.01
C VAL A 336 -12.56 -12.07 -17.98
N LYS A 337 -12.97 -12.30 -16.73
CA LYS A 337 -12.06 -12.66 -15.65
C LYS A 337 -11.40 -13.99 -15.98
N GLY A 338 -10.07 -14.06 -15.86
CA GLY A 338 -9.30 -15.29 -16.07
C GLY A 338 -8.92 -15.55 -17.53
N ASP A 339 -9.41 -14.78 -18.50
CA ASP A 339 -8.95 -14.91 -19.89
C ASP A 339 -7.74 -14.02 -20.13
N TYR A 340 -6.74 -14.56 -20.83
CA TYR A 340 -5.54 -13.81 -21.19
C TYR A 340 -4.99 -14.27 -22.53
N ALA A 341 -4.29 -13.36 -23.20
CA ALA A 341 -3.61 -13.62 -24.45
C ALA A 341 -2.10 -13.62 -24.23
N THR A 342 -1.39 -14.50 -24.93
CA THR A 342 0.07 -14.54 -24.96
C THR A 342 0.55 -14.58 -26.40
N SER A 343 1.65 -13.89 -26.67
CA SER A 343 2.36 -13.90 -27.96
C SER A 343 3.74 -14.54 -27.79
N SER A 344 4.19 -15.23 -28.83
CA SER A 344 5.46 -15.98 -28.81
C SER A 344 6.20 -15.86 -30.14
N CYS A 345 7.50 -16.14 -30.07
CA CYS A 345 8.37 -16.32 -31.22
C CYS A 345 8.02 -17.57 -32.07
N ASP A 346 7.06 -18.39 -31.66
CA ASP A 346 6.53 -19.50 -32.47
C ASP A 346 5.47 -19.07 -33.50
N GLU A 347 5.38 -17.76 -33.77
CA GLU A 347 4.46 -17.14 -34.73
C GLU A 347 2.97 -17.27 -34.37
N SER A 348 2.68 -17.75 -33.15
CA SER A 348 1.33 -17.89 -32.64
C SER A 348 1.02 -16.88 -31.55
N LEU A 349 -0.24 -16.44 -31.53
CA LEU A 349 -0.86 -15.76 -30.40
C LEU A 349 -1.92 -16.70 -29.84
N ARG A 350 -1.91 -16.97 -28.55
CA ARG A 350 -2.81 -17.93 -27.93
C ARG A 350 -3.67 -17.28 -26.87
N LEU A 351 -4.93 -17.71 -26.82
CA LEU A 351 -5.88 -17.34 -25.78
C LEU A 351 -5.96 -18.45 -24.77
N TRP A 352 -5.85 -18.09 -23.51
CA TRP A 352 -5.83 -18.99 -22.39
C TRP A 352 -6.95 -18.64 -21.43
N SER A 353 -7.38 -19.66 -20.69
CA SER A 353 -8.23 -19.52 -19.52
C SER A 353 -7.40 -19.84 -18.29
N VAL A 354 -7.67 -19.18 -17.18
CA VAL A 354 -7.08 -19.56 -15.89
C VAL A 354 -7.61 -20.92 -15.41
N ASP A 355 -8.86 -21.21 -15.74
CA ASP A 355 -9.53 -22.46 -15.32
C ASP A 355 -8.96 -23.69 -16.04
N ASP A 356 -8.58 -23.53 -17.32
CA ASP A 356 -8.05 -24.60 -18.16
C ASP A 356 -6.52 -24.59 -18.16
N LYS A 357 -5.91 -25.57 -17.48
CA LYS A 357 -4.44 -25.69 -17.39
C LYS A 357 -3.79 -26.51 -18.49
N GLU A 358 -4.56 -27.32 -19.21
CA GLU A 358 -4.03 -28.33 -20.14
C GLU A 358 -3.91 -27.84 -21.59
N CYS A 359 -4.74 -26.90 -22.00
CA CYS A 359 -4.78 -26.40 -23.36
C CYS A 359 -5.18 -24.94 -23.43
N HIS A 360 -4.76 -24.31 -24.52
CA HIS A 360 -5.24 -22.99 -24.91
C HIS A 360 -6.64 -23.10 -25.52
N LYS A 361 -7.45 -22.04 -25.40
CA LYS A 361 -8.79 -21.93 -26.01
C LYS A 361 -8.69 -21.81 -27.52
N HIS A 362 -7.86 -20.87 -27.98
CA HIS A 362 -7.70 -20.56 -29.41
C HIS A 362 -6.25 -20.24 -29.77
N CYS A 363 -5.83 -20.70 -30.95
CA CYS A 363 -4.52 -20.41 -31.54
C CYS A 363 -4.73 -19.50 -32.75
N LEU A 364 -4.23 -18.27 -32.65
CA LEU A 364 -4.29 -17.22 -33.65
C LEU A 364 -2.95 -17.16 -34.37
N LYS A 365 -3.01 -17.11 -35.69
CA LYS A 365 -1.82 -17.13 -36.55
C LYS A 365 -1.76 -15.83 -37.35
N ALA A 366 -0.71 -15.04 -37.12
CA ALA A 366 -0.46 -13.84 -37.89
C ALA A 366 0.21 -14.19 -39.23
N LYS A 367 -0.20 -13.53 -40.32
CA LYS A 367 0.34 -13.80 -41.67
C LYS A 367 0.78 -12.52 -42.39
N THR A 368 1.95 -12.58 -43.01
CA THR A 368 2.43 -11.60 -43.99
C THR A 368 1.46 -11.43 -45.17
N ALA A 369 1.67 -10.39 -45.98
CA ALA A 369 1.05 -10.23 -47.30
C ALA A 369 1.24 -11.44 -48.23
N LYS A 370 2.38 -12.14 -48.09
CA LYS A 370 2.73 -13.33 -48.90
C LYS A 370 2.12 -14.62 -48.35
N GLY A 371 1.32 -14.55 -47.28
CA GLY A 371 0.67 -15.70 -46.65
C GLY A 371 1.56 -16.54 -45.73
N ARG A 372 2.83 -16.16 -45.54
CA ARG A 372 3.75 -16.77 -44.56
C ARG A 372 3.42 -16.28 -43.16
N LEU A 373 3.65 -17.13 -42.17
CA LEU A 373 3.51 -16.77 -40.76
C LEU A 373 4.56 -15.73 -40.34
N THR A 374 4.24 -14.96 -39.31
CA THR A 374 5.08 -13.89 -38.76
C THR A 374 5.03 -13.88 -37.25
N VAL A 375 6.15 -13.54 -36.62
CA VAL A 375 6.23 -13.46 -35.16
C VAL A 375 5.45 -12.24 -34.63
N PRO A 376 4.46 -12.43 -33.73
CA PRO A 376 3.88 -11.33 -32.96
C PRO A 376 4.84 -10.89 -31.84
N THR A 377 5.30 -9.65 -31.90
CA THR A 377 6.20 -9.03 -30.91
C THR A 377 5.44 -8.49 -29.70
N THR A 378 4.21 -8.00 -29.91
CA THR A 378 3.36 -7.48 -28.84
C THR A 378 1.90 -7.81 -29.07
N CYS A 379 1.12 -7.90 -28.00
CA CYS A 379 -0.32 -8.10 -28.06
C CYS A 379 -1.07 -7.26 -27.03
N ALA A 380 -2.26 -6.79 -27.41
CA ALA A 380 -3.12 -5.98 -26.55
C ALA A 380 -4.59 -6.32 -26.77
N TYR A 381 -5.37 -6.28 -25.68
CA TYR A 381 -6.83 -6.29 -25.75
C TYR A 381 -7.37 -4.87 -25.95
N SER A 382 -8.42 -4.74 -26.74
CA SER A 382 -9.28 -3.56 -26.72
C SER A 382 -9.91 -3.42 -25.33
N LYS A 383 -10.11 -2.19 -24.84
CA LYS A 383 -10.72 -1.94 -23.53
C LYS A 383 -12.16 -2.46 -23.47
N ASP A 384 -12.85 -2.47 -24.60
CA ASP A 384 -14.17 -3.10 -24.74
C ASP A 384 -14.12 -4.63 -24.89
N GLY A 385 -12.94 -5.25 -24.90
CA GLY A 385 -12.74 -6.70 -24.99
C GLY A 385 -13.14 -7.33 -26.33
N LYS A 386 -13.56 -6.55 -27.33
CA LYS A 386 -14.06 -7.08 -28.62
C LYS A 386 -12.94 -7.44 -29.60
N TYR A 387 -11.79 -6.81 -29.46
CA TYR A 387 -10.65 -7.04 -30.36
C TYR A 387 -9.41 -7.45 -29.57
N ILE A 388 -8.66 -8.34 -30.19
CA ILE A 388 -7.29 -8.66 -29.82
C ILE A 388 -6.41 -8.18 -30.94
N LEU A 389 -5.36 -7.47 -30.59
CA LEU A 389 -4.42 -6.90 -31.52
C LEU A 389 -3.06 -7.57 -31.34
N ALA A 390 -2.39 -7.88 -32.44
CA ALA A 390 -0.97 -8.21 -32.48
C ALA A 390 -0.20 -7.20 -33.33
N GLY A 391 0.91 -6.70 -32.78
CA GLY A 391 1.97 -6.09 -33.57
C GLY A 391 2.95 -7.18 -33.98
N CYS A 392 3.30 -7.23 -35.26
CA CYS A 392 4.17 -8.25 -35.82
C CYS A 392 5.56 -7.71 -36.15
N GLN A 393 6.51 -8.62 -36.23
CA GLN A 393 7.90 -8.33 -36.61
C GLN A 393 8.01 -7.78 -38.05
N ASP A 394 7.08 -8.14 -38.94
CA ASP A 394 7.05 -7.63 -40.31
C ASP A 394 6.54 -6.18 -40.42
N GLY A 395 6.27 -5.51 -39.30
CA GLY A 395 5.72 -4.16 -39.26
C GLY A 395 4.21 -4.12 -39.51
N SER A 396 3.52 -5.27 -39.57
CA SER A 396 2.07 -5.33 -39.71
C SER A 396 1.35 -5.34 -38.35
N ILE A 397 0.16 -4.73 -38.32
CA ILE A 397 -0.77 -4.80 -37.19
C ILE A 397 -1.96 -5.65 -37.62
N GLN A 398 -2.23 -6.72 -36.88
CA GLN A 398 -3.32 -7.66 -37.17
C GLN A 398 -4.27 -7.71 -35.99
N MET A 399 -5.57 -7.72 -36.28
CA MET A 399 -6.62 -7.71 -35.26
C MET A 399 -7.61 -8.84 -35.47
N TRP A 400 -8.03 -9.47 -34.38
CA TRP A 400 -9.05 -10.51 -34.38
C TRP A 400 -10.25 -10.11 -33.53
N ASP A 401 -11.43 -10.48 -34.00
CA ASP A 401 -12.70 -10.21 -33.32
C ASP A 401 -13.02 -11.35 -32.35
N THR A 402 -13.07 -11.05 -31.05
CA THR A 402 -13.35 -12.03 -30.00
C THR A 402 -14.84 -12.39 -29.93
N THR A 403 -15.72 -11.53 -30.42
CA THR A 403 -17.19 -11.73 -30.30
C THR A 403 -17.72 -12.78 -31.25
N LYS A 404 -17.08 -12.93 -32.42
CA LYS A 404 -17.48 -13.89 -33.45
C LYS A 404 -16.95 -15.30 -33.20
N ASN A 405 -16.07 -15.45 -32.21
CA ASN A 405 -15.37 -16.69 -31.88
C ASN A 405 -14.72 -17.38 -33.10
N ASN A 406 -14.39 -16.60 -34.13
CA ASN A 406 -13.77 -17.07 -35.36
C ASN A 406 -12.41 -16.38 -35.54
N PHE A 407 -11.36 -17.14 -35.28
CA PHE A 407 -9.99 -16.66 -35.27
C PHE A 407 -9.15 -17.12 -36.48
N VAL A 408 -9.80 -17.71 -37.50
CA VAL A 408 -9.11 -18.26 -38.69
C VAL A 408 -8.39 -17.17 -39.48
N ALA A 409 -9.00 -15.98 -39.57
CA ALA A 409 -8.42 -14.82 -40.23
C ALA A 409 -8.58 -13.57 -39.35
N PRO A 410 -7.62 -12.64 -39.40
CA PRO A 410 -7.78 -11.34 -38.75
C PRO A 410 -8.96 -10.58 -39.37
N ALA A 411 -9.75 -9.94 -38.51
CA ALA A 411 -10.89 -9.10 -38.89
C ALA A 411 -10.45 -7.78 -39.52
N LYS A 412 -9.32 -7.22 -39.07
CA LYS A 412 -8.72 -5.99 -39.58
C LYS A 412 -7.19 -6.15 -39.66
N ILE A 413 -6.57 -5.59 -40.69
CA ILE A 413 -5.12 -5.72 -40.95
C ILE A 413 -4.58 -4.38 -41.45
N ILE A 414 -3.41 -3.99 -40.97
CA ILE A 414 -2.59 -2.87 -41.45
C ILE A 414 -1.23 -3.47 -41.82
N ARG A 415 -0.87 -3.53 -43.10
CA ARG A 415 0.34 -4.25 -43.54
C ARG A 415 1.62 -3.44 -43.45
N ASP A 416 1.56 -2.16 -43.79
CA ASP A 416 2.72 -1.26 -43.80
C ASP A 416 2.64 -0.27 -42.63
N ALA A 417 2.37 -0.78 -41.42
CA ALA A 417 2.23 0.10 -40.26
C ALA A 417 3.60 0.66 -39.86
N HIS A 418 4.63 -0.18 -39.76
CA HIS A 418 6.01 0.23 -39.48
C HIS A 418 6.98 -0.44 -40.45
N LYS A 419 8.16 0.16 -40.64
CA LYS A 419 9.22 -0.44 -41.48
C LYS A 419 9.99 -1.54 -40.76
N ASN A 420 9.96 -1.52 -39.43
CA ASN A 420 10.70 -2.39 -38.54
C ASN A 420 9.75 -2.97 -37.48
N ASP A 421 10.28 -3.82 -36.60
CA ASP A 421 9.55 -4.49 -35.54
C ASP A 421 8.70 -3.51 -34.70
N ILE A 422 7.45 -3.89 -34.42
CA ILE A 422 6.56 -3.12 -33.55
C ILE A 422 6.89 -3.44 -32.08
N THR A 423 7.23 -2.43 -31.28
CA THR A 423 7.60 -2.62 -29.87
C THR A 423 6.39 -2.61 -28.94
N SER A 424 5.42 -1.73 -29.22
CA SER A 424 4.18 -1.64 -28.44
C SER A 424 3.00 -1.23 -29.29
N VAL A 425 1.81 -1.69 -28.87
CA VAL A 425 0.54 -1.23 -29.40
C VAL A 425 -0.45 -1.09 -28.26
N CYS A 426 -1.22 0.00 -28.27
CA CYS A 426 -2.22 0.31 -27.27
C CYS A 426 -3.53 0.77 -27.92
N PHE A 427 -4.66 0.38 -27.34
CA PHE A 427 -5.96 0.93 -27.68
C PHE A 427 -6.25 2.17 -26.84
N SER A 428 -6.92 3.15 -27.45
CA SER A 428 -7.57 4.22 -26.70
C SER A 428 -8.63 3.67 -25.74
N TYR A 429 -8.93 4.41 -24.67
CA TYR A 429 -9.97 4.05 -23.71
C TYR A 429 -11.35 4.01 -24.36
N ASP A 430 -11.62 4.88 -25.34
CA ASP A 430 -12.82 4.87 -26.19
C ASP A 430 -12.88 3.66 -27.16
N SER A 431 -11.80 2.89 -27.28
CA SER A 431 -11.65 1.74 -28.19
C SER A 431 -11.90 2.05 -29.67
N LYS A 432 -11.73 3.32 -30.10
CA LYS A 432 -11.89 3.77 -31.49
C LYS A 432 -10.57 3.95 -32.22
N MET A 433 -9.49 4.22 -31.50
CA MET A 433 -8.17 4.46 -32.07
C MET A 433 -7.12 3.50 -31.50
N ILE A 434 -6.04 3.35 -32.24
CA ILE A 434 -4.87 2.55 -31.86
C ILE A 434 -3.63 3.43 -31.98
N CYS A 435 -2.76 3.36 -30.99
CA CYS A 435 -1.41 3.91 -31.05
C CYS A 435 -0.42 2.75 -31.21
N SER A 436 0.48 2.86 -32.19
CA SER A 436 1.55 1.88 -32.40
C SER A 436 2.92 2.54 -32.32
N ARG A 437 3.87 1.85 -31.70
CA ARG A 437 5.28 2.22 -31.62
C ARG A 437 6.13 1.21 -32.36
N GLY A 438 7.01 1.68 -33.24
CA GLY A 438 7.97 0.85 -33.94
C GLY A 438 9.41 1.09 -33.49
N MET A 439 10.27 0.13 -33.81
CA MET A 439 11.74 0.25 -33.77
C MET A 439 12.26 1.07 -34.97
N ASP A 440 11.38 1.69 -35.75
CA ASP A 440 11.71 2.68 -36.79
C ASP A 440 11.69 4.12 -36.24
N ASP A 441 11.69 4.27 -34.91
CA ASP A 441 11.65 5.55 -34.19
C ASP A 441 10.39 6.39 -34.44
N THR A 442 9.32 5.74 -34.92
CA THR A 442 8.04 6.38 -35.20
C THR A 442 6.95 5.92 -34.25
N VAL A 443 6.06 6.84 -33.89
CA VAL A 443 4.76 6.56 -33.27
C VAL A 443 3.67 6.90 -34.26
N LYS A 444 2.72 6.00 -34.47
CA LYS A 444 1.61 6.21 -35.39
C LYS A 444 0.27 6.05 -34.70
N LEU A 445 -0.65 6.96 -35.01
CA LEU A 445 -2.03 6.90 -34.56
C LEU A 445 -2.91 6.40 -35.70
N TRP A 446 -3.79 5.44 -35.41
CA TRP A 446 -4.68 4.81 -36.38
C TRP A 446 -6.12 4.93 -35.92
N ASP A 447 -7.01 5.28 -36.85
CA ASP A 447 -8.45 5.22 -36.64
C ASP A 447 -8.99 3.85 -37.10
N LEU A 448 -9.71 3.14 -36.22
CA LEU A 448 -10.31 1.85 -36.54
C LEU A 448 -11.37 1.92 -37.63
N ALA A 449 -12.00 3.08 -37.84
CA ALA A 449 -12.93 3.29 -38.94
C ALA A 449 -12.18 3.46 -40.28
N MET A 450 -10.98 4.06 -40.26
CA MET A 450 -10.19 4.36 -41.44
C MET A 450 -8.74 3.86 -41.30
N LEU A 451 -8.54 2.55 -41.52
CA LEU A 451 -7.24 1.90 -41.30
C LEU A 451 -6.23 1.99 -42.45
N LYS A 452 -6.61 2.57 -43.60
CA LYS A 452 -5.74 2.58 -44.79
C LYS A 452 -4.51 3.48 -44.62
N LYS A 453 -4.62 4.53 -43.81
CA LYS A 453 -3.55 5.51 -43.57
C LYS A 453 -3.51 5.84 -42.07
N PRO A 454 -2.32 6.12 -41.51
CA PRO A 454 -2.23 6.64 -40.17
C PRO A 454 -2.82 8.07 -40.15
N VAL A 455 -3.48 8.42 -39.05
CA VAL A 455 -3.99 9.78 -38.79
C VAL A 455 -2.81 10.72 -38.56
N PHE A 456 -1.88 10.30 -37.70
CA PHE A 456 -0.66 11.04 -37.39
C PHE A 456 0.55 10.11 -37.36
N VAL A 457 1.70 10.69 -37.68
CA VAL A 457 3.01 10.05 -37.63
C VAL A 457 3.94 10.99 -36.88
N GLY A 458 4.43 10.56 -35.73
CA GLY A 458 5.46 11.24 -34.97
C GLY A 458 6.81 10.60 -35.22
N ASP A 459 7.73 11.35 -35.82
CA ASP A 459 9.10 10.92 -36.11
C ASP A 459 10.09 11.50 -35.07
N GLY A 460 11.32 11.00 -35.06
CA GLY A 460 12.40 11.52 -34.21
C GLY A 460 12.35 11.07 -32.76
N LEU A 461 11.62 9.98 -32.47
CA LEU A 461 11.53 9.39 -31.15
C LEU A 461 12.40 8.14 -31.10
N ALA A 462 13.64 8.28 -30.63
CA ALA A 462 14.58 7.16 -30.56
C ALA A 462 14.05 6.01 -29.69
N SER A 463 14.16 4.79 -30.21
CA SER A 463 13.82 3.52 -29.57
C SER A 463 15.00 2.55 -29.71
N LEU A 464 15.45 1.99 -28.58
CA LEU A 464 16.56 1.04 -28.54
C LEU A 464 16.13 -0.33 -28.01
N PHE A 465 15.06 -0.37 -27.21
CA PHE A 465 14.60 -1.56 -26.53
C PHE A 465 13.32 -2.08 -27.20
N PRO A 466 13.18 -3.40 -27.39
CA PRO A 466 11.99 -3.97 -28.00
C PRO A 466 10.73 -3.81 -27.13
N GLN A 467 10.89 -3.44 -25.86
CA GLN A 467 9.79 -3.20 -24.91
C GLN A 467 9.36 -1.72 -24.81
N THR A 468 9.90 -0.81 -25.64
CA THR A 468 9.53 0.61 -25.61
C THR A 468 8.04 0.82 -25.84
N ASP A 469 7.39 1.52 -24.91
CA ASP A 469 5.93 1.61 -24.83
C ASP A 469 5.32 2.89 -25.42
N CYS A 470 4.04 2.81 -25.75
CA CYS A 470 3.17 3.92 -26.10
C CYS A 470 1.83 3.77 -25.40
N LEU A 471 1.33 4.87 -24.84
CA LEU A 471 0.13 4.86 -24.00
C LEU A 471 -0.80 6.00 -24.36
N PHE A 472 -2.10 5.77 -24.11
CA PHE A 472 -3.06 6.86 -24.00
C PHE A 472 -3.15 7.34 -22.56
N SER A 473 -3.37 8.64 -22.39
CA SER A 473 -3.83 9.16 -21.10
C SER A 473 -5.20 8.59 -20.75
N PRO A 474 -5.55 8.53 -19.45
CA PRO A 474 -6.86 8.02 -19.01
C PRO A 474 -8.08 8.73 -19.62
N ASN A 475 -7.90 10.00 -20.04
CA ASN A 475 -8.92 10.82 -20.69
C ASN A 475 -8.84 10.79 -22.23
N ASP A 476 -7.97 9.95 -22.81
CA ASP A 476 -7.73 9.82 -24.24
C ASP A 476 -7.26 11.09 -24.99
N LYS A 477 -6.96 12.18 -24.27
CA LYS A 477 -6.50 13.44 -24.89
C LYS A 477 -5.02 13.42 -25.26
N LEU A 478 -4.20 12.74 -24.45
CA LEU A 478 -2.75 12.74 -24.62
C LEU A 478 -2.27 11.35 -25.00
N ILE A 479 -1.15 11.34 -25.72
CA ILE A 479 -0.39 10.14 -26.06
C ILE A 479 0.98 10.29 -25.42
N VAL A 480 1.37 9.30 -24.64
CA VAL A 480 2.61 9.29 -23.87
C VAL A 480 3.54 8.25 -24.46
N THR A 481 4.80 8.64 -24.65
CA THR A 481 5.83 7.72 -25.14
C THR A 481 7.19 8.02 -24.53
N GLY A 482 7.95 6.97 -24.26
CA GLY A 482 9.32 7.08 -23.78
C GLY A 482 10.30 7.27 -24.93
N THR A 483 11.36 8.05 -24.70
CA THR A 483 12.51 8.12 -25.59
C THR A 483 13.68 7.33 -24.99
N ALA A 484 14.35 6.56 -25.84
CA ALA A 484 15.58 5.87 -25.51
C ALA A 484 16.77 6.76 -25.88
N VAL A 485 17.80 6.75 -25.04
CA VAL A 485 19.05 7.50 -25.23
C VAL A 485 20.22 6.56 -24.99
N LYS A 486 21.26 6.64 -25.84
CA LYS A 486 22.47 5.83 -25.65
C LYS A 486 23.27 6.37 -24.47
N LYS A 487 24.10 5.50 -23.88
CA LYS A 487 24.96 5.87 -22.75
C LYS A 487 25.84 7.07 -23.12
N GLY A 488 25.68 8.18 -22.41
CA GLY A 488 26.49 9.40 -22.59
C GLY A 488 25.92 10.45 -23.55
N GLU A 489 24.77 10.20 -24.20
CA GLU A 489 24.15 11.14 -25.15
C GLU A 489 23.11 12.10 -24.52
N GLY A 490 22.88 12.00 -23.20
CA GLY A 490 22.03 12.91 -22.43
C GLY A 490 20.91 12.22 -21.66
N LYS A 491 19.92 13.01 -21.20
CA LYS A 491 18.77 12.53 -20.42
C LYS A 491 17.68 11.98 -21.32
N SER A 492 17.17 10.81 -20.99
CA SER A 492 15.94 10.29 -21.56
C SER A 492 14.75 11.12 -21.13
N LYS A 493 13.78 11.22 -22.04
CA LYS A 493 12.58 12.03 -21.85
C LYS A 493 11.33 11.19 -22.02
N LEU A 494 10.33 11.47 -21.21
CA LEU A 494 8.95 11.10 -21.46
C LEU A 494 8.30 12.23 -22.25
N VAL A 495 7.79 11.90 -23.43
CA VAL A 495 7.24 12.86 -24.38
C VAL A 495 5.73 12.66 -24.46
N MET A 496 4.98 13.76 -24.35
CA MET A 496 3.53 13.76 -24.38
C MET A 496 3.01 14.58 -25.55
N TYR A 497 2.24 13.95 -26.41
CA TYR A 497 1.60 14.56 -27.58
C TYR A 497 0.10 14.71 -27.35
N ASP A 498 -0.49 15.77 -27.89
CA ASP A 498 -1.94 15.87 -27.99
C ASP A 498 -2.47 14.95 -29.10
N ARG A 499 -3.54 14.20 -28.84
CA ARG A 499 -4.15 13.27 -29.79
C ARG A 499 -4.75 13.99 -30.99
N ALA A 500 -5.31 15.19 -30.79
CA ALA A 500 -6.05 15.90 -31.84
C ALA A 500 -5.13 16.66 -32.79
N THR A 501 -4.11 17.34 -32.26
CA THR A 501 -3.21 18.20 -33.04
C THR A 501 -1.83 17.58 -33.30
N TRP A 502 -1.48 16.49 -32.60
CA TRP A 502 -0.14 15.90 -32.57
C TRP A 502 0.97 16.88 -32.16
N GLN A 503 0.61 17.96 -31.45
CA GLN A 503 1.59 18.90 -30.92
C GLN A 503 2.19 18.35 -29.63
N LEU A 504 3.48 18.64 -29.44
CA LEU A 504 4.19 18.33 -28.23
C LEU A 504 3.66 19.19 -27.08
N VAL A 505 2.99 18.57 -26.12
CA VAL A 505 2.42 19.26 -24.95
C VAL A 505 3.45 19.38 -23.83
N LYS A 506 4.18 18.29 -23.57
CA LYS A 506 5.14 18.26 -22.46
C LYS A 506 6.27 17.27 -22.72
N GLU A 507 7.47 17.66 -22.32
CA GLU A 507 8.63 16.78 -22.14
C GLU A 507 9.01 16.73 -20.66
N ILE A 508 9.20 15.51 -20.14
CA ILE A 508 9.63 15.27 -18.76
C ILE A 508 10.96 14.51 -18.81
N PRO A 509 12.08 15.09 -18.32
CA PRO A 509 13.34 14.36 -18.23
C PRO A 509 13.25 13.31 -17.11
N VAL A 510 13.58 12.05 -17.41
CA VAL A 510 13.46 10.94 -16.47
C VAL A 510 14.82 10.61 -15.86
N ALA A 511 15.77 10.09 -16.65
CA ALA A 511 17.08 9.66 -16.16
C ALA A 511 18.14 9.83 -17.26
N ASP A 512 19.42 9.62 -16.92
CA ASP A 512 20.52 9.63 -17.90
C ASP A 512 20.56 8.34 -18.76
N SER A 513 19.71 7.36 -18.43
CA SER A 513 19.51 6.13 -19.20
C SER A 513 18.16 6.07 -19.88
N SER A 514 18.05 5.20 -20.89
CA SER A 514 16.85 5.00 -21.69
C SER A 514 15.60 4.63 -20.89
N VAL A 515 14.45 5.21 -21.25
CA VAL A 515 13.14 4.74 -20.78
C VAL A 515 12.73 3.49 -21.56
N ILE A 516 12.31 2.45 -20.85
CA ILE A 516 11.89 1.18 -21.45
C ILE A 516 10.38 1.07 -21.41
N ARG A 517 9.77 0.84 -20.24
CA ARG A 517 8.31 0.77 -20.10
C ARG A 517 7.77 2.02 -19.45
N THR A 518 6.58 2.41 -19.89
CA THR A 518 5.81 3.48 -19.28
C THR A 518 4.44 2.92 -18.91
N ALA A 519 3.82 3.41 -17.84
CA ALA A 519 2.42 3.12 -17.56
C ALA A 519 1.75 4.32 -16.89
N TRP A 520 0.55 4.70 -17.34
CA TRP A 520 -0.28 5.70 -16.69
C TRP A 520 -1.46 4.99 -16.04
N HIS A 521 -1.61 5.16 -14.73
CA HIS A 521 -2.73 4.57 -14.02
C HIS A 521 -4.07 5.27 -14.40
N PRO A 522 -5.17 4.53 -14.60
CA PRO A 522 -6.43 5.10 -15.12
C PRO A 522 -7.22 5.94 -14.12
N LYS A 523 -7.13 5.67 -12.80
CA LYS A 523 -7.91 6.40 -11.78
C LYS A 523 -7.08 7.44 -11.04
N LEU A 524 -5.92 7.02 -10.54
CA LEU A 524 -4.89 7.88 -9.95
C LEU A 524 -4.10 8.61 -11.03
N ASN A 525 -3.89 9.91 -10.83
CA ASN A 525 -3.07 10.72 -11.71
C ASN A 525 -1.57 10.49 -11.44
N GLN A 526 -1.06 9.33 -11.86
CA GLN A 526 0.32 8.91 -11.65
C GLN A 526 0.87 8.26 -12.92
N ILE A 527 2.10 8.63 -13.27
CA ILE A 527 2.82 8.07 -14.42
C ILE A 527 4.07 7.36 -13.91
N PHE A 528 4.27 6.15 -14.38
CA PHE A 528 5.41 5.31 -14.07
C PHE A 528 6.28 5.23 -15.32
N ALA A 529 7.58 5.42 -15.15
CA ALA A 529 8.58 5.26 -16.19
C ALA A 529 9.72 4.38 -15.66
N THR A 530 9.98 3.26 -16.33
CA THR A 530 11.11 2.39 -16.01
C THR A 530 12.31 2.74 -16.84
N THR A 531 13.49 2.59 -16.26
CA THR A 531 14.76 2.96 -16.89
C THR A 531 15.65 1.74 -17.10
N ALA A 532 16.64 1.88 -17.97
CA ALA A 532 17.63 0.85 -18.24
C ALA A 532 18.65 0.66 -17.10
N ASP A 533 18.78 1.62 -16.18
CA ASP A 533 19.67 1.51 -15.00
C ASP A 533 19.05 0.74 -13.83
N GLY A 534 17.84 0.20 -14.00
CA GLY A 534 17.16 -0.52 -12.92
C GLY A 534 16.35 0.35 -11.97
N SER A 535 16.24 1.66 -12.25
CA SER A 535 15.37 2.57 -11.50
C SER A 535 13.97 2.68 -12.11
N ILE A 536 12.96 2.84 -11.27
CA ILE A 536 11.59 3.20 -11.68
C ILE A 536 11.29 4.59 -11.13
N LYS A 537 10.88 5.50 -12.00
CA LYS A 537 10.39 6.82 -11.61
C LYS A 537 8.88 6.88 -11.66
N VAL A 538 8.29 7.41 -10.60
CA VAL A 538 6.85 7.65 -10.49
C VAL A 538 6.61 9.14 -10.37
N PHE A 539 5.96 9.72 -11.36
CA PHE A 539 5.54 11.12 -11.38
C PHE A 539 4.10 11.22 -10.89
N PHE A 540 3.86 12.13 -9.95
CA PHE A 540 2.55 12.31 -9.34
C PHE A 540 2.35 13.77 -8.93
N ASP A 541 1.08 14.15 -8.74
CA ASP A 541 0.68 15.45 -8.20
C ASP A 541 -0.05 15.24 -6.86
N PRO A 542 0.45 15.76 -5.72
CA PRO A 542 -0.19 15.63 -4.42
C PRO A 542 -1.60 16.20 -4.35
N SER A 543 -1.93 17.19 -5.19
CA SER A 543 -3.24 17.84 -5.17
C SER A 543 -4.34 16.95 -5.77
N MET A 544 -4.00 16.19 -6.83
CA MET A 544 -4.96 15.34 -7.55
C MET A 544 -4.84 13.85 -7.17
N SER A 545 -3.68 13.42 -6.68
CA SER A 545 -3.40 12.02 -6.37
C SER A 545 -3.81 11.67 -4.94
N HIS A 546 -4.94 10.98 -4.78
CA HIS A 546 -5.52 10.66 -3.47
C HIS A 546 -5.06 9.32 -2.85
N ASN A 547 -4.13 8.59 -3.48
CA ASN A 547 -3.60 7.28 -3.01
C ASN A 547 -2.25 6.95 -3.69
N GLY A 548 -1.69 5.75 -3.49
CA GLY A 548 -0.49 5.27 -4.17
C GLY A 548 0.78 5.96 -3.68
N ALA A 549 1.56 6.56 -4.59
CA ALA A 549 2.80 7.29 -4.30
C ALA A 549 2.73 8.25 -3.08
N LEU A 550 1.60 8.91 -2.87
CA LEU A 550 1.41 9.84 -1.73
C LEU A 550 1.54 9.14 -0.37
N LEU A 551 1.08 7.89 -0.27
CA LEU A 551 1.11 7.11 0.98
C LEU A 551 2.54 6.91 1.47
N CYS A 552 3.46 6.59 0.56
CA CYS A 552 4.88 6.37 0.90
C CYS A 552 5.55 7.63 1.43
N ARG A 553 5.15 8.82 0.96
CA ARG A 553 5.70 10.10 1.43
C ARG A 553 5.21 10.45 2.84
N THR A 554 3.95 10.16 3.16
CA THR A 554 3.40 10.43 4.49
C THR A 554 3.87 9.44 5.57
N SER A 555 4.44 8.30 5.16
CA SER A 555 4.89 7.25 6.06
C SER A 555 6.13 7.68 6.85
N LYS A 556 5.96 7.98 8.15
CA LYS A 556 7.07 8.29 9.06
C LYS A 556 7.93 7.03 9.25
N LYS A 557 9.26 7.15 9.13
CA LYS A 557 10.20 6.06 9.46
C LYS A 557 9.97 5.63 10.92
N ARG A 558 9.52 4.39 11.15
CA ARG A 558 9.54 3.82 12.50
C ARG A 558 11.00 3.71 12.92
N ARG A 559 11.41 4.40 13.98
CA ARG A 559 12.74 4.21 14.58
C ARG A 559 12.91 2.70 14.82
N ALA A 560 13.95 2.13 14.23
CA ALA A 560 14.31 0.74 14.49
C ALA A 560 14.44 0.61 16.01
N LYS A 561 13.69 -0.33 16.61
CA LYS A 561 13.87 -0.63 18.03
C LYS A 561 15.30 -1.12 18.15
N GLN A 562 16.13 -0.35 18.85
CA GLN A 562 17.47 -0.76 19.21
C GLN A 562 17.31 -2.08 19.95
N ALA A 563 17.81 -3.16 19.36
CA ALA A 563 17.75 -4.47 19.96
C ALA A 563 18.74 -4.47 21.14
N ASP A 564 18.31 -3.93 22.29
CA ASP A 564 18.92 -4.21 23.57
C ASP A 564 18.59 -5.66 23.94
N ALA A 565 19.25 -6.58 23.25
CA ALA A 565 19.31 -7.99 23.59
C ALA A 565 20.59 -8.54 22.98
N VAL A 566 21.71 -8.30 23.67
CA VAL A 566 22.80 -9.27 23.62
C VAL A 566 22.22 -10.52 24.28
N SER A 567 21.73 -11.46 23.47
CA SER A 567 21.33 -12.77 23.96
C SER A 567 22.59 -13.48 24.41
N SER A 568 22.91 -13.39 25.70
CA SER A 568 23.90 -14.28 26.31
C SER A 568 23.35 -15.70 26.23
N ASP A 569 24.12 -16.63 25.66
CA ASP A 569 23.76 -18.04 25.58
C ASP A 569 23.49 -18.60 26.99
N TYR A 570 22.28 -19.06 27.23
CA TYR A 570 21.83 -19.57 28.52
C TYR A 570 22.35 -21.00 28.72
N ILE A 571 23.33 -21.18 29.61
CA ILE A 571 23.93 -22.49 29.90
C ILE A 571 23.03 -23.24 30.89
N ILE A 572 22.44 -24.35 30.43
CA ILE A 572 21.56 -25.18 31.26
C ILE A 572 22.42 -26.10 32.14
N THR A 573 22.48 -25.84 33.44
CA THR A 573 23.06 -26.75 34.43
C THR A 573 21.98 -27.67 35.03
N PRO A 574 21.91 -28.97 34.64
CA PRO A 574 20.80 -29.85 35.01
C PRO A 574 20.73 -30.21 36.51
N TYR A 575 21.84 -30.09 37.25
CA TYR A 575 21.93 -30.46 38.66
C TYR A 575 22.10 -29.27 39.63
N ALA A 576 21.98 -28.03 39.14
CA ALA A 576 22.08 -26.88 40.03
C ALA A 576 20.88 -26.81 40.97
N LEU A 577 21.15 -26.52 42.25
CA LEU A 577 20.11 -26.24 43.22
C LEU A 577 19.24 -25.07 42.73
N PRO A 578 17.93 -25.02 43.08
CA PRO A 578 17.02 -23.98 42.64
C PRO A 578 17.50 -22.54 42.89
N LEU A 579 18.33 -22.34 43.90
CA LEU A 579 18.92 -21.04 44.26
C LEU A 579 20.02 -20.57 43.27
N PHE A 580 20.69 -21.51 42.60
CA PHE A 580 21.80 -21.25 41.66
C PHE A 580 21.40 -21.44 40.20
N LYS A 581 20.14 -21.82 39.95
CA LYS A 581 19.61 -21.95 38.59
C LYS A 581 19.24 -20.56 38.08
N GLU A 582 20.01 -20.06 37.12
CA GLU A 582 19.69 -18.80 36.45
C GLU A 582 18.27 -18.88 35.85
N GLU A 583 17.46 -17.84 36.00
CA GLU A 583 16.13 -17.83 35.39
C GLU A 583 16.26 -17.79 33.86
N LYS A 584 15.57 -18.70 33.17
CA LYS A 584 15.51 -18.70 31.70
C LYS A 584 15.05 -17.32 31.22
N GLN A 585 15.86 -16.66 30.40
CA GLN A 585 15.49 -15.42 29.71
C GLN A 585 14.17 -15.65 28.94
N ARG A 586 13.15 -14.84 29.23
CA ARG A 586 11.83 -14.88 28.58
C ARG A 586 11.61 -13.59 27.79
N SER A 587 10.68 -13.62 26.84
CA SER A 587 10.25 -12.41 26.15
C SER A 587 9.77 -11.36 27.16
N SER A 588 10.04 -10.08 26.88
CA SER A 588 9.68 -8.97 27.76
C SER A 588 8.21 -9.00 28.17
N HIS A 589 7.32 -9.36 27.24
CA HIS A 589 5.89 -9.50 27.50
C HIS A 589 5.56 -10.54 28.57
N ALA A 590 6.14 -11.75 28.49
CA ALA A 590 5.92 -12.80 29.47
C ALA A 590 6.54 -12.45 30.84
N GLN A 591 7.63 -11.69 30.86
CA GLN A 591 8.23 -11.19 32.09
C GLN A 591 7.34 -10.12 32.75
N PHE A 592 6.77 -9.20 31.96
CA PHE A 592 5.83 -8.19 32.47
C PHE A 592 4.55 -8.81 33.03
N GLU A 593 3.98 -9.83 32.39
CA GLU A 593 2.80 -10.55 32.91
C GLU A 593 3.10 -11.26 34.23
N ARG A 594 4.29 -11.83 34.39
CA ARG A 594 4.70 -12.47 35.64
C ARG A 594 4.96 -11.45 36.74
N ASN A 595 5.67 -10.36 36.43
CA ASN A 595 5.91 -9.28 37.37
C ASN A 595 4.59 -8.62 37.83
N ARG A 596 3.57 -8.62 36.97
CA ARG A 596 2.21 -8.16 37.31
C ARG A 596 1.46 -9.11 38.25
N LYS A 597 1.82 -10.40 38.25
CA LYS A 597 1.26 -11.42 39.17
C LYS A 597 2.02 -11.50 40.50
N ASP A 598 3.24 -10.99 40.56
CA ASP A 598 4.07 -10.98 41.76
C ASP A 598 3.60 -9.83 42.70
N PRO A 599 3.07 -10.12 43.90
CA PRO A 599 2.51 -9.11 44.79
C PRO A 599 3.58 -8.14 45.30
N VAL A 600 4.86 -8.50 45.30
CA VAL A 600 5.95 -7.63 45.75
C VAL A 600 6.40 -6.68 44.64
N LYS A 601 6.54 -7.19 43.41
CA LYS A 601 6.99 -6.38 42.25
C LYS A 601 5.88 -5.54 41.63
N SER A 602 4.63 -5.96 41.75
CA SER A 602 3.46 -5.18 41.32
C SER A 602 3.07 -4.10 42.34
N HIS A 603 3.60 -4.16 43.56
CA HIS A 603 3.37 -3.15 44.59
C HIS A 603 4.00 -1.82 44.17
N LYS A 604 3.16 -0.82 43.94
CA LYS A 604 3.64 0.54 43.72
C LYS A 604 4.30 1.03 45.02
N PRO A 605 5.45 1.71 44.98
CA PRO A 605 6.01 2.34 46.18
C PRO A 605 4.95 3.24 46.80
N GLU A 606 4.67 3.06 48.09
CA GLU A 606 3.68 3.89 48.77
C GLU A 606 4.18 5.33 48.78
N ILE A 607 3.29 6.23 48.35
CA ILE A 607 3.55 7.66 48.44
C ILE A 607 3.51 8.00 49.95
N PRO A 608 4.47 8.79 50.48
CA PRO A 608 4.48 9.15 51.89
C PRO A 608 3.11 9.71 52.30
N MET A 609 2.52 9.10 53.34
CA MET A 609 1.17 9.41 53.78
C MET A 609 1.11 10.85 54.32
N ASN A 610 0.33 11.69 53.64
CA ASN A 610 -0.03 13.02 54.13
C ASN A 610 -1.46 12.94 54.72
N GLY A 611 -1.56 12.87 56.04
CA GLY A 611 -2.83 12.82 56.74
C GLY A 611 -2.65 12.80 58.27
N PRO A 612 -3.69 13.15 59.04
CA PRO A 612 -3.62 13.14 60.50
C PRO A 612 -3.47 11.70 61.02
N GLY A 613 -2.33 11.40 61.64
CA GLY A 613 -2.04 10.08 62.21
C GLY A 613 -0.55 9.93 62.55
N ALA A 614 -0.22 8.89 63.31
CA ALA A 614 1.17 8.55 63.60
C ALA A 614 1.78 7.83 62.38
N GLY A 615 2.87 8.38 61.85
CA GLY A 615 3.62 7.80 60.72
C GLY A 615 3.66 8.65 59.43
N GLY A 616 2.95 9.78 59.38
CA GLY A 616 2.98 10.72 58.26
C GLY A 616 4.02 11.85 58.41
N ARG A 617 4.26 12.59 57.32
CA ARG A 617 5.06 13.83 57.36
C ARG A 617 4.31 14.89 58.18
N VAL A 618 5.01 15.58 59.09
CA VAL A 618 4.40 16.61 59.95
C VAL A 618 3.84 17.72 59.05
N THR A 619 2.50 17.83 59.00
CA THR A 619 1.82 18.90 58.28
C THR A 619 1.66 20.14 59.18
N ASN A 620 1.53 21.32 58.57
CA ASN A 620 1.26 22.55 59.31
C ASN A 620 -0.05 22.41 60.10
N ALA A 621 0.04 22.70 61.39
CA ALA A 621 -0.97 22.40 62.40
C ALA A 621 -2.38 22.92 62.02
N GLY A 622 -3.32 21.99 61.83
CA GLY A 622 -4.73 22.29 61.59
C GLY A 622 -5.67 21.32 62.31
N GLY A 623 -6.57 21.88 63.14
CA GLY A 623 -7.85 21.28 63.52
C GLY A 623 -7.95 20.51 64.85
N THR A 624 -6.86 19.96 65.39
CA THR A 624 -6.94 19.05 66.55
C THR A 624 -6.75 19.76 67.90
N LEU A 625 -7.20 19.12 68.99
CA LEU A 625 -6.98 19.56 70.39
C LEU A 625 -5.50 19.86 70.69
N SER A 626 -4.57 19.15 70.04
CA SER A 626 -3.14 19.41 70.14
C SER A 626 -2.74 20.77 69.54
N SER A 627 -3.38 21.23 68.47
CA SER A 627 -3.21 22.60 67.95
C SER A 627 -3.76 23.65 68.93
N TYR A 628 -4.89 23.37 69.59
CA TYR A 628 -5.43 24.25 70.64
C TYR A 628 -4.52 24.33 71.87
N LEU A 629 -3.98 23.19 72.32
CA LEU A 629 -3.02 23.10 73.42
C LEU A 629 -1.70 23.79 73.06
N VAL A 630 -1.15 23.58 71.86
CA VAL A 630 0.08 24.28 71.41
C VAL A 630 -0.17 25.78 71.28
N ARG A 631 -1.37 26.22 70.89
CA ARG A 631 -1.72 27.64 70.87
C ARG A 631 -1.82 28.21 72.30
N LYS A 632 -2.49 27.53 73.22
CA LYS A 632 -2.56 27.93 74.63
C LYS A 632 -1.19 27.91 75.32
N LEU A 633 -0.40 26.87 75.09
CA LEU A 633 0.95 26.72 75.61
C LEU A 633 1.89 27.75 74.97
N GLY A 634 1.82 27.97 73.66
CA GLY A 634 2.60 29.00 72.96
C GLY A 634 2.23 30.43 73.35
N TYR A 635 1.01 30.68 73.84
CA TYR A 635 0.63 31.94 74.49
C TYR A 635 1.06 31.99 75.97
N ALA A 636 1.18 30.85 76.65
CA ALA A 636 1.60 30.78 78.05
C ALA A 636 3.13 30.86 78.22
N THR A 637 3.92 30.18 77.38
CA THR A 637 5.39 30.16 77.44
C THR A 637 6.03 31.43 76.88
N LYS A 638 5.37 32.14 75.94
CA LYS A 638 5.81 33.46 75.48
C LYS A 638 5.80 34.54 76.56
N ARG A 639 5.10 34.32 77.68
CA ARG A 639 5.02 35.32 78.76
C ARG A 639 6.03 35.10 79.88
N ILE A 640 6.70 33.95 79.98
CA ILE A 640 7.48 33.66 81.19
C ILE A 640 8.92 33.17 80.93
N ASP A 641 9.27 32.39 79.89
CA ASP A 641 10.62 31.77 79.86
C ASP A 641 11.38 31.75 78.51
N ALA A 642 10.91 32.45 77.47
CA ALA A 642 11.58 32.42 76.15
C ALA A 642 12.63 33.53 75.90
N ASP A 643 12.82 34.48 76.81
CA ASP A 643 13.88 35.51 76.74
C ASP A 643 15.00 35.19 77.73
N THR A 644 15.71 34.08 77.51
CA THR A 644 16.94 33.76 78.24
C THR A 644 18.15 34.33 77.51
N ASN A 645 18.21 35.67 77.41
CA ASN A 645 19.48 36.37 77.33
C ASN A 645 19.67 37.13 78.65
N PRO A 646 20.50 36.62 79.59
CA PRO A 646 20.63 37.20 80.93
C PRO A 646 21.08 38.67 80.89
N ARG A 647 21.81 39.05 79.83
CA ARG A 647 22.28 40.41 79.60
C ARG A 647 21.16 41.41 79.37
N GLU A 648 20.15 41.07 78.58
CA GLU A 648 19.04 41.96 78.25
C GLU A 648 18.07 42.10 79.43
N ALA A 649 17.82 40.99 80.13
CA ALA A 649 17.05 40.99 81.37
C ALA A 649 17.73 41.86 82.45
N LEU A 650 19.06 41.74 82.62
CA LEU A 650 19.82 42.60 83.55
C LEU A 650 19.76 44.08 83.14
N LEU A 651 19.89 44.39 81.84
CA LEU A 651 19.82 45.77 81.34
C LEU A 651 18.44 46.42 81.56
N ARG A 652 17.36 45.64 81.43
CA ARG A 652 15.99 46.12 81.67
C ARG A 652 15.79 46.57 83.12
N HIS A 653 16.34 45.83 84.07
CA HIS A 653 16.26 46.14 85.50
C HIS A 653 17.36 47.10 85.99
N ALA A 654 18.41 47.34 85.19
CA ALA A 654 19.52 48.21 85.57
C ALA A 654 19.13 49.69 85.76
N LYS A 655 18.22 50.23 84.92
CA LYS A 655 17.72 51.61 85.07
C LYS A 655 16.87 51.77 86.33
N GLU A 656 15.97 50.83 86.56
CA GLU A 656 15.07 50.82 87.70
C GLU A 656 15.84 50.65 89.03
N ALA A 657 16.89 49.83 89.03
CA ALA A 657 17.79 49.67 90.17
C ALA A 657 18.67 50.90 90.44
N ALA A 658 18.99 51.71 89.41
CA ALA A 658 19.73 52.96 89.57
C ALA A 658 18.84 54.09 90.12
N GLU A 659 17.57 54.14 89.70
CA GLU A 659 16.60 55.15 90.15
C GLU A 659 16.09 54.88 91.57
N ASN A 660 15.88 53.61 91.95
CA ASN A 660 15.37 53.22 93.27
C ASN A 660 16.34 52.28 94.04
N PRO A 661 17.48 52.80 94.53
CA PRO A 661 18.51 52.02 95.22
C PRO A 661 18.15 51.68 96.67
N TYR A 662 17.11 50.89 96.92
CA TYR A 662 16.65 50.63 98.28
C TYR A 662 17.43 49.49 98.99
N TRP A 663 17.89 48.47 98.26
CA TRP A 663 18.39 47.23 98.88
C TRP A 663 19.91 47.12 99.09
N VAL A 664 20.77 47.73 98.25
CA VAL A 664 22.23 47.45 98.27
C VAL A 664 23.11 48.70 98.17
N SER A 665 22.66 49.72 97.44
CA SER A 665 23.50 50.85 97.03
C SER A 665 23.92 51.83 98.15
N PRO A 666 23.14 52.08 99.23
CA PRO A 666 23.57 52.98 100.31
C PRO A 666 24.83 52.49 101.05
N ALA A 667 25.04 51.17 101.12
CA ALA A 667 26.18 50.57 101.81
C ALA A 667 27.48 50.56 100.97
N TYR A 668 27.39 50.65 99.64
CA TYR A 668 28.52 50.48 98.72
C TYR A 668 28.81 51.71 97.84
N ALA A 669 28.11 52.83 98.05
CA ALA A 669 28.27 54.05 97.26
C ALA A 669 29.71 54.62 97.26
N GLN A 670 30.48 54.40 98.33
CA GLN A 670 31.87 54.88 98.43
C GLN A 670 32.91 53.98 97.76
N THR A 671 32.62 52.68 97.59
CA THR A 671 33.60 51.67 97.14
C THR A 671 33.29 51.09 95.76
N GLN A 672 32.22 51.53 95.11
CA GLN A 672 31.82 51.01 93.80
C GLN A 672 32.73 51.53 92.67
N PRO A 673 33.41 50.66 91.91
CA PRO A 673 34.26 51.08 90.80
C PRO A 673 33.43 51.63 89.64
N LYS A 674 33.86 52.75 89.05
CA LYS A 674 33.24 53.33 87.86
C LYS A 674 33.70 52.59 86.61
N THR A 675 32.77 52.07 85.82
CA THR A 675 33.05 51.37 84.56
C THR A 675 33.45 52.38 83.48
N ILE A 676 34.66 52.22 82.92
CA ILE A 676 35.15 53.01 81.78
C ILE A 676 34.86 52.21 80.50
N PHE A 677 34.02 52.72 79.61
CA PHE A 677 33.77 52.12 78.30
C PHE A 677 34.77 52.69 77.27
N GLN A 678 35.24 51.85 76.34
CA GLN A 678 35.99 52.30 75.16
C GLN A 678 35.03 52.98 74.17
N ASN A 679 35.33 54.23 73.80
CA ASN A 679 34.63 54.93 72.72
C ASN A 679 35.06 54.33 71.36
N PRO A 680 34.12 53.97 70.47
CA PRO A 680 34.44 53.33 69.20
C PRO A 680 35.01 54.27 68.12
N ASP A 681 35.12 55.58 68.36
CA ASP A 681 35.50 56.58 67.34
C ASP A 681 36.99 56.99 67.37
N ALA A 682 37.88 56.18 67.93
CA ALA A 682 39.31 56.49 67.97
C ALA A 682 40.16 55.32 67.44
N GLY A 683 40.35 55.24 66.12
CA GLY A 683 41.38 54.36 65.55
C GLY A 683 41.20 53.95 64.09
N GLU A 684 40.96 54.86 63.15
CA GLU A 684 41.31 54.63 61.75
C GLU A 684 42.71 55.19 61.49
N GLU A 685 43.69 54.30 61.24
CA GLU A 685 44.76 54.40 60.24
C GLU A 685 45.89 53.40 60.56
N SER A 686 45.92 52.29 59.81
CA SER A 686 47.11 51.65 59.19
C SER A 686 46.87 50.15 58.94
N GLY A 687 47.12 49.68 57.71
CA GLY A 687 46.88 48.32 57.20
C GLY A 687 47.69 47.22 57.92
N GLU A 688 47.62 45.93 57.59
CA GLU A 688 47.39 45.28 56.30
C GLU A 688 47.33 43.75 56.53
N SER A 689 46.59 43.03 55.67
CA SER A 689 46.73 41.60 55.33
C SER A 689 46.46 40.49 56.37
N ALA A 690 45.41 39.70 56.12
CA ALA A 690 45.44 38.25 56.34
C ALA A 690 44.41 37.54 55.44
N ASN A 691 44.90 37.05 54.30
CA ASN A 691 44.20 36.09 53.45
C ASN A 691 43.98 34.77 54.20
N LYS A 692 42.75 34.23 54.15
CA LYS A 692 42.43 32.85 53.71
C LYS A 692 40.93 32.54 53.91
N ARG A 693 40.21 32.46 52.81
CA ARG A 693 39.10 31.50 52.60
C ARG A 693 39.70 30.09 52.44
N PRO A 694 38.93 28.96 52.31
CA PRO A 694 37.48 28.74 52.45
C PRO A 694 37.14 27.42 53.22
N LYS A 695 35.87 26.98 53.11
CA LYS A 695 35.25 25.64 53.32
C LYS A 695 34.33 25.61 54.55
N LEU A 696 33.08 25.14 54.49
CA LEU A 696 32.37 24.23 53.57
C LEU A 696 30.94 24.70 53.35
#